data_AF-A0AAE1HLE1-F1
#
_entry.id   AF-A0AAE1HLE1-F1
#
_cell.length_a   1.000
_cell.length_b   1.000
_cell.length_c   1.000
_cell.angle_alpha   90.00
_cell.angle_beta   90.00
_cell.angle_gamma   90.00
#
_symmetry.space_group_name_H-M   'P 1'
#
loop_
_entity.id
_entity.type
_entity.pdbx_description
1 polymer ?
#
loop_
_entity_poly.entity_id
_entity_poly.type
_entity_poly.pdbx_seq_one_letter_code
_entity_poly.pdbx_strand_id
1 'polypeptide(L)'
;MDSSNSLVLSNEGELSNAANFPDLEGESFGASKSSAISGSSAHDVTHNNFLGCFPISSSFNADLDHSFVKTPLNESNNASFNEPVNLLNISTLETDDSDSDGDSIGLQWQNCGSPDCLYSSDEENGINHDNLDDPLIYDGAPITVDESMTAILTYIVKHELDGREIVDLLNLIHLHCKEENNNIRTSLYLFKKYFSDLKSPIIYHYFCSSCYHELKQDNLKCPNLPLHPKTSDISYFVEIPLISQLQALFSKEEYERKKAKEENIDDIYDGQLYRELVASGFISDSNHFNFTMIMNADGVPVFKSSKKSLWPVFFNVLELPPQLRFKKEFTMIGGLWFGGKPMANIILGKLIPSFHQIKKGFEVQPFGSTKSCQAKGILLAATSDLPAKAMLMGMMSHSGAKSCHVCKINGESIKIRRKKNSKENLKRKQASQKDNDEKNMADKHLENLKEKEKETSVWVFRYDKNRELRSHEESVKFGDAAQEQILATGDLKLHVCGFKQPSALFNIMYDVIRGFGIDDLHTLYLGVIKHKIKLWFDSKYSGEPFSIRKYLGVVDDRLAVIHPPNFLERGIRRIEEEFSYWNGNECKTWAHYTSIPVLNGILPDRYLEHYIDLISCLQILQSSSISPQQLLFCQDKLEEYVKNFEILYGSRHMAMVFHLLLHLAFVVTNLGPMRSYSCFPYESLNGEILKMIHGTRYVETQLASGCFLISQLPHKVASLKCASVKDYCFEVMHPSLRLKKLEDLSNNQETIFSVGTYRELKTESYVSSALKKNSELKSISSIETYLRLKKGRTLFVSRSYTRCMKTKSFNCSYFSTHGIQYGAIDIFVKVVTDSGAGELNSKHFAIIEKSETAPFNIGSKTVPNIREYNLNGLFIAVAVSDLKDLLFIVDVENESYICEPCV
;
A
#
# COMPACT_ATOMS: atom_id res chain seq x y z
N MET A 1 9.59 -50.59 39.71
CA MET A 1 8.62 -51.56 39.17
C MET A 1 7.23 -50.95 39.31
N ASP A 2 6.17 -51.63 38.84
CA ASP A 2 4.91 -51.60 39.59
C ASP A 2 5.20 -51.84 41.08
N SER A 3 4.40 -51.22 41.96
CA SER A 3 4.44 -51.30 43.43
C SER A 3 5.62 -50.63 44.18
N SER A 4 5.21 -49.71 45.07
CA SER A 4 5.69 -49.44 46.45
C SER A 4 7.13 -49.00 46.80
N ASN A 5 7.16 -47.98 47.69
CA ASN A 5 8.14 -47.66 48.76
C ASN A 5 9.54 -47.06 48.44
N SER A 6 9.61 -45.73 48.64
CA SER A 6 10.48 -44.99 49.59
C SER A 6 12.00 -45.26 49.76
N LEU A 7 12.74 -44.13 49.89
CA LEU A 7 14.04 -43.88 50.58
C LEU A 7 15.37 -43.92 49.78
N VAL A 8 15.85 -42.71 49.40
CA VAL A 8 17.08 -42.04 49.92
C VAL A 8 18.51 -42.58 49.61
N LEU A 9 19.34 -41.66 49.08
CA LEU A 9 20.83 -41.49 49.12
C LEU A 9 21.81 -42.03 48.03
N SER A 10 22.71 -41.11 47.64
CA SER A 10 24.18 -41.18 47.35
C SER A 10 24.78 -41.82 46.08
N ASN A 11 25.40 -40.93 45.27
CA ASN A 11 26.79 -40.89 44.73
C ASN A 11 27.47 -42.02 43.91
N GLU A 12 28.29 -41.52 42.95
CA GLU A 12 29.50 -42.13 42.32
C GLU A 12 29.28 -43.40 41.45
N GLY A 13 30.06 -43.69 40.40
CA GLY A 13 31.21 -43.03 39.75
C GLY A 13 31.90 -44.00 38.75
N GLU A 14 32.81 -43.50 37.89
CA GLU A 14 33.76 -44.27 37.01
C GLU A 14 33.17 -44.97 35.75
N LEU A 15 33.65 -44.75 34.50
CA LEU A 15 34.98 -44.96 33.85
C LEU A 15 35.27 -46.45 33.52
N SER A 16 35.94 -46.87 32.42
CA SER A 16 36.46 -46.23 31.19
C SER A 16 36.88 -47.31 30.15
N ASN A 17 37.27 -46.90 28.91
CA ASN A 17 38.45 -47.36 28.11
C ASN A 17 38.18 -47.16 26.58
N ALA A 18 38.91 -46.30 25.85
CA ALA A 18 40.30 -46.43 25.31
C ALA A 18 40.33 -47.21 23.96
N ALA A 19 41.15 -46.93 22.93
CA ALA A 19 42.26 -45.98 22.66
C ALA A 19 42.22 -45.57 21.14
N ASN A 20 43.12 -44.82 20.47
CA ASN A 20 44.59 -44.68 20.55
C ASN A 20 45.14 -43.42 19.81
N PHE A 21 46.41 -43.08 20.11
CA PHE A 21 47.32 -42.01 19.59
C PHE A 21 48.06 -42.42 18.28
N PRO A 22 49.10 -41.73 17.69
CA PRO A 22 49.96 -40.64 18.21
C PRO A 22 50.42 -39.46 17.28
N ASP A 23 51.20 -38.58 17.93
CA ASP A 23 51.86 -37.30 17.61
C ASP A 23 53.00 -37.28 16.56
N LEU A 24 53.65 -36.10 16.35
CA LEU A 24 55.08 -35.84 16.74
C LEU A 24 55.59 -34.39 16.45
N GLU A 25 56.28 -33.78 17.46
CA GLU A 25 57.40 -32.78 17.46
C GLU A 25 57.30 -31.42 16.69
N GLY A 26 57.91 -30.27 17.06
CA GLY A 26 58.85 -29.82 18.14
C GLY A 26 59.88 -28.80 17.56
N GLU A 27 60.42 -27.73 18.18
CA GLU A 27 60.27 -26.97 19.44
C GLU A 27 60.84 -25.51 19.26
N SER A 28 60.62 -24.55 20.20
CA SER A 28 61.68 -23.62 20.72
C SER A 28 61.20 -22.54 21.75
N PHE A 29 62.14 -22.14 22.62
CA PHE A 29 62.06 -21.19 23.76
C PHE A 29 61.76 -19.71 23.34
N GLY A 30 61.31 -18.76 24.17
CA GLY A 30 60.96 -18.75 25.61
C GLY A 30 61.45 -17.46 26.34
N ALA A 31 60.56 -16.63 26.92
CA ALA A 31 60.92 -15.55 27.86
C ALA A 31 59.76 -15.04 28.74
N SER A 32 60.01 -14.93 30.04
CA SER A 32 59.12 -14.62 31.17
C SER A 32 58.62 -13.15 31.32
N LYS A 33 57.43 -12.94 31.92
CA LYS A 33 57.25 -12.38 33.30
C LYS A 33 55.78 -12.21 33.76
N SER A 34 55.50 -12.71 34.99
CA SER A 34 54.68 -12.16 36.10
C SER A 34 53.94 -10.81 35.92
N SER A 35 52.79 -10.49 36.53
CA SER A 35 52.02 -11.01 37.70
C SER A 35 50.62 -10.36 37.71
N ALA A 36 49.50 -11.07 37.89
CA ALA A 36 48.79 -11.38 39.16
C ALA A 36 47.98 -10.23 39.84
N ILE A 37 46.80 -10.61 40.38
CA ILE A 37 45.98 -9.97 41.45
C ILE A 37 44.77 -9.06 41.06
N SER A 38 43.57 -9.54 41.44
CA SER A 38 42.26 -8.90 41.81
C SER A 38 41.80 -7.56 41.19
N GLY A 39 40.50 -7.29 41.00
CA GLY A 39 39.29 -8.04 41.34
C GLY A 39 38.08 -7.12 41.62
N SER A 40 36.97 -7.70 42.09
CA SER A 40 35.71 -7.05 42.53
C SER A 40 34.72 -6.56 41.47
N SER A 41 33.46 -6.68 41.87
CA SER A 41 32.20 -6.46 41.13
C SER A 41 31.72 -5.00 41.13
N ALA A 42 30.93 -4.64 40.12
CA ALA A 42 29.62 -4.01 40.34
C ALA A 42 28.74 -4.15 39.09
N HIS A 43 27.41 -4.21 39.28
CA HIS A 43 26.45 -3.90 38.23
C HIS A 43 26.58 -2.43 37.83
N ASP A 44 26.40 -2.11 36.55
CA ASP A 44 25.45 -1.05 36.22
C ASP A 44 24.86 -1.21 34.82
N VAL A 45 23.59 -0.81 34.69
CA VAL A 45 22.82 -0.85 33.45
C VAL A 45 22.83 0.55 32.84
N THR A 46 23.39 0.71 31.64
CA THR A 46 23.29 1.96 30.89
C THR A 46 22.72 1.73 29.49
N HIS A 47 21.68 2.50 29.18
CA HIS A 47 20.97 2.49 27.92
C HIS A 47 21.88 2.90 26.75
N ASN A 48 21.85 2.13 25.65
CA ASN A 48 22.39 2.57 24.37
C ASN A 48 21.41 3.55 23.70
N ASN A 49 21.62 4.85 23.93
CA ASN A 49 21.01 5.90 23.14
C ASN A 49 21.64 5.92 21.74
N PHE A 50 20.91 5.43 20.73
CA PHE A 50 21.27 5.58 19.32
C PHE A 50 20.57 6.80 18.71
N LEU A 51 21.20 7.97 18.83
CA LEU A 51 21.10 9.13 17.93
C LEU A 51 22.26 10.09 18.29
N GLY A 52 23.14 10.38 17.34
CA GLY A 52 24.44 10.99 17.63
C GLY A 52 24.41 12.51 17.76
N CYS A 53 24.92 13.05 18.88
CA CYS A 53 25.23 14.48 19.01
C CYS A 53 26.56 14.85 18.34
N PHE A 54 26.60 16.02 17.70
CA PHE A 54 27.82 16.62 17.14
C PHE A 54 28.84 17.04 18.22
N PRO A 55 30.14 16.80 17.98
CA PRO A 55 31.22 17.68 18.44
C PRO A 55 31.91 18.39 17.26
N ILE A 56 32.38 19.61 17.48
CA ILE A 56 33.05 20.46 16.47
C ILE A 56 34.56 20.48 16.73
N SER A 57 35.40 20.06 15.76
CA SER A 57 36.77 20.59 15.61
C SER A 57 37.51 20.16 14.32
N SER A 58 37.84 21.16 13.49
CA SER A 58 39.12 21.36 12.75
C SER A 58 39.77 20.28 11.86
N SER A 59 39.83 20.61 10.55
CA SER A 59 41.01 20.59 9.64
C SER A 59 41.75 19.28 9.30
N PHE A 60 41.83 18.91 8.00
CA PHE A 60 42.94 19.31 7.09
C PHE A 60 42.67 18.89 5.62
N ASN A 61 43.42 19.47 4.67
CA ASN A 61 43.37 19.18 3.23
C ASN A 61 44.04 17.85 2.84
N ALA A 62 43.61 17.25 1.73
CA ALA A 62 44.51 16.62 0.75
C ALA A 62 43.84 16.50 -0.64
N ASP A 63 44.59 16.83 -1.69
CA ASP A 63 44.19 16.75 -3.11
C ASP A 63 44.22 15.30 -3.65
N LEU A 64 43.53 15.04 -4.78
CA LEU A 64 44.20 14.80 -6.08
C LEU A 64 43.24 14.37 -7.21
N ASP A 65 43.48 14.97 -8.37
CA ASP A 65 43.32 14.50 -9.76
C ASP A 65 42.16 13.59 -10.21
N HIS A 66 41.44 14.07 -11.23
CA HIS A 66 41.34 13.29 -12.47
C HIS A 66 41.35 14.17 -13.72
N SER A 67 42.00 13.66 -14.76
CA SER A 67 42.48 14.42 -15.92
C SER A 67 41.50 14.56 -17.10
N PHE A 68 41.55 15.74 -17.72
CA PHE A 68 41.19 16.10 -19.10
C PHE A 68 40.87 14.98 -20.12
N VAL A 69 39.76 15.17 -20.85
CA VAL A 69 39.74 15.23 -22.33
C VAL A 69 38.91 16.45 -22.74
N LYS A 70 39.31 17.16 -23.81
CA LYS A 70 38.80 18.50 -24.19
C LYS A 70 38.18 18.50 -25.59
N THR A 71 37.09 19.28 -25.75
CA THR A 71 36.71 20.07 -26.96
C THR A 71 36.29 19.34 -28.26
N PRO A 72 35.63 20.02 -29.24
CA PRO A 72 35.21 21.44 -29.27
C PRO A 72 33.71 21.71 -29.52
N LEU A 73 33.35 22.98 -29.32
CA LEU A 73 32.12 23.65 -29.74
C LEU A 73 32.06 23.85 -31.28
N ASN A 74 30.89 24.21 -31.80
CA ASN A 74 30.83 25.17 -32.90
C ASN A 74 29.57 26.05 -32.82
N GLU A 75 29.74 27.34 -33.12
CA GLU A 75 28.72 28.40 -33.19
C GLU A 75 28.07 28.38 -34.61
N SER A 76 27.10 29.19 -35.06
CA SER A 76 26.49 30.48 -34.65
C SER A 76 25.22 30.77 -35.51
N ASN A 77 24.54 31.91 -35.24
CA ASN A 77 23.76 32.77 -36.16
C ASN A 77 22.23 32.63 -36.36
N ASN A 78 21.50 33.44 -35.59
CA ASN A 78 20.49 34.45 -35.98
C ASN A 78 19.99 34.55 -37.45
N ALA A 79 18.65 34.67 -37.60
CA ALA A 79 17.96 35.61 -38.50
C ALA A 79 16.49 35.79 -38.04
N SER A 80 15.77 36.82 -38.52
CA SER A 80 14.60 37.41 -37.84
C SER A 80 13.44 37.86 -38.76
N PHE A 81 12.29 38.18 -38.12
CA PHE A 81 11.16 39.00 -38.62
C PHE A 81 10.32 38.53 -39.83
N ASN A 82 9.04 38.17 -39.62
CA ASN A 82 7.88 39.10 -39.74
C ASN A 82 6.49 38.42 -39.72
N GLU A 83 5.52 39.12 -39.14
CA GLU A 83 4.05 38.90 -39.20
C GLU A 83 3.39 39.92 -40.19
N PRO A 84 2.05 40.09 -40.28
CA PRO A 84 1.03 39.12 -40.69
C PRO A 84 0.05 39.72 -41.75
N VAL A 85 -0.95 38.97 -42.24
CA VAL A 85 -2.11 39.56 -42.95
C VAL A 85 -3.43 38.83 -42.61
N ASN A 86 -4.44 39.60 -42.18
CA ASN A 86 -5.82 39.19 -41.90
C ASN A 86 -6.65 38.93 -43.17
N LEU A 87 -7.80 38.23 -43.05
CA LEU A 87 -9.11 38.68 -43.57
C LEU A 87 -10.30 37.82 -43.07
N LEU A 88 -11.50 38.42 -43.09
CA LEU A 88 -12.74 38.00 -42.40
C LEU A 88 -13.86 37.48 -43.34
N ASN A 89 -14.87 36.82 -42.75
CA ASN A 89 -16.35 36.85 -43.01
C ASN A 89 -16.98 35.44 -42.91
N ILE A 90 -18.03 35.09 -42.12
CA ILE A 90 -19.34 35.69 -41.69
C ILE A 90 -20.55 35.06 -42.44
N SER A 91 -21.71 34.94 -41.76
CA SER A 91 -23.11 34.53 -42.18
C SER A 91 -23.50 33.04 -41.92
N THR A 92 -24.46 32.60 -41.05
CA THR A 92 -25.89 32.88 -40.66
C THR A 92 -26.92 31.94 -41.38
N LEU A 93 -28.04 31.42 -40.83
CA LEU A 93 -28.80 31.57 -39.54
C LEU A 93 -29.82 30.39 -39.35
N GLU A 94 -30.53 30.33 -38.20
CA GLU A 94 -31.96 29.89 -37.96
C GLU A 94 -32.38 28.39 -38.11
N THR A 95 -32.79 27.62 -37.07
CA THR A 95 -34.05 27.52 -36.25
C THR A 95 -35.17 26.61 -36.86
N ASP A 96 -36.17 26.01 -36.16
CA ASP A 96 -36.72 26.12 -34.77
C ASP A 96 -37.10 24.72 -34.12
N ASP A 97 -37.60 24.77 -32.88
CA ASP A 97 -37.90 23.74 -31.85
C ASP A 97 -39.23 22.92 -31.89
N SER A 98 -39.28 21.75 -31.19
CA SER A 98 -40.21 21.48 -30.04
C SER A 98 -40.28 20.00 -29.51
N ASP A 99 -39.89 19.82 -28.23
CA ASP A 99 -40.33 18.93 -27.13
C ASP A 99 -40.75 17.43 -27.27
N SER A 100 -40.02 16.52 -26.59
CA SER A 100 -40.40 15.96 -25.25
C SER A 100 -39.65 14.66 -24.83
N ASP A 101 -39.50 14.49 -23.51
CA ASP A 101 -38.85 13.44 -22.69
C ASP A 101 -38.76 11.98 -23.22
N GLY A 102 -37.75 11.17 -22.85
CA GLY A 102 -36.59 11.41 -21.97
C GLY A 102 -35.86 10.11 -21.66
N ASP A 103 -34.59 9.98 -22.09
CA ASP A 103 -33.75 8.81 -21.83
C ASP A 103 -32.25 9.20 -21.85
N SER A 104 -31.41 8.56 -21.05
CA SER A 104 -30.01 9.00 -20.83
C SER A 104 -29.06 8.62 -21.97
N ILE A 105 -29.16 9.34 -23.08
CA ILE A 105 -28.32 9.20 -24.28
C ILE A 105 -26.98 9.95 -24.11
N GLY A 106 -25.90 9.35 -24.60
CA GLY A 106 -24.57 9.95 -24.52
C GLY A 106 -24.44 11.23 -25.34
N LEU A 107 -24.25 12.37 -24.66
CA LEU A 107 -24.01 13.66 -25.30
C LEU A 107 -22.64 13.70 -25.97
N GLN A 108 -22.65 13.72 -27.30
CA GLN A 108 -21.51 14.18 -28.09
C GLN A 108 -21.34 15.69 -27.87
N TRP A 109 -20.18 16.10 -27.36
CA TRP A 109 -19.84 17.53 -27.26
C TRP A 109 -19.47 18.08 -28.64
N GLN A 110 -20.48 18.58 -29.36
CA GLN A 110 -20.27 19.61 -30.37
C GLN A 110 -19.74 20.88 -29.68
N ASN A 111 -18.81 21.58 -30.32
CA ASN A 111 -18.32 22.86 -29.82
C ASN A 111 -19.44 23.91 -29.96
N CYS A 112 -19.95 24.41 -28.85
CA CYS A 112 -20.67 25.68 -28.78
C CYS A 112 -19.76 26.73 -28.14
N GLY A 113 -19.13 27.55 -28.98
CA GLY A 113 -18.49 28.79 -28.56
C GLY A 113 -19.44 29.96 -28.79
N SER A 114 -19.93 30.57 -27.72
CA SER A 114 -20.70 31.82 -27.71
C SER A 114 -20.39 32.59 -26.42
N PRO A 115 -19.81 33.81 -26.48
CA PRO A 115 -19.22 34.45 -25.31
C PRO A 115 -20.21 35.40 -24.61
N ASP A 116 -21.19 34.85 -23.89
CA ASP A 116 -22.11 35.64 -23.04
C ASP A 116 -22.15 35.08 -21.60
N CYS A 117 -21.03 35.23 -20.91
CA CYS A 117 -20.95 35.23 -19.44
C CYS A 117 -20.01 36.38 -19.07
N LEU A 118 -20.48 37.28 -18.20
CA LEU A 118 -19.88 38.57 -17.84
C LEU A 118 -18.34 38.52 -17.76
N TYR A 119 -17.69 39.01 -18.82
CA TYR A 119 -16.27 39.35 -18.79
C TYR A 119 -16.10 40.71 -18.10
N SER A 120 -15.54 40.71 -16.88
CA SER A 120 -14.65 41.80 -16.52
C SER A 120 -13.38 41.68 -17.37
N SER A 121 -12.93 42.79 -17.92
CA SER A 121 -11.65 42.85 -18.63
C SER A 121 -10.51 42.94 -17.61
N ASP A 122 -10.15 41.81 -17.02
CA ASP A 122 -9.05 41.73 -16.06
C ASP A 122 -7.72 41.98 -16.80
N GLU A 123 -7.10 43.15 -16.57
CA GLU A 123 -5.84 43.55 -17.21
C GLU A 123 -4.66 42.62 -16.84
N GLU A 124 -3.78 42.34 -17.80
CA GLU A 124 -2.62 41.47 -17.63
C GLU A 124 -1.51 42.11 -16.78
N ASN A 125 -1.67 42.13 -15.45
CA ASN A 125 -0.58 42.38 -14.54
C ASN A 125 0.24 41.09 -14.31
N GLY A 126 1.35 40.98 -15.04
CA GLY A 126 2.36 39.94 -14.82
C GLY A 126 3.10 40.18 -13.50
N ILE A 127 3.09 39.20 -12.59
CA ILE A 127 3.77 39.28 -11.30
C ILE A 127 4.97 38.33 -11.29
N ASN A 128 6.13 38.87 -10.91
CA ASN A 128 7.39 38.15 -10.85
C ASN A 128 7.57 37.57 -9.43
N HIS A 129 7.65 36.25 -9.30
CA HIS A 129 7.46 35.54 -8.01
C HIS A 129 8.68 35.54 -7.05
N ASP A 130 9.59 36.51 -7.16
CA ASP A 130 10.78 36.60 -6.33
C ASP A 130 10.65 37.75 -5.31
N ASN A 131 10.12 37.41 -4.11
CA ASN A 131 10.06 38.20 -2.87
C ASN A 131 9.47 39.63 -2.92
N LEU A 132 8.15 39.73 -2.71
CA LEU A 132 7.44 40.84 -2.05
C LEU A 132 6.14 40.23 -1.44
N ASP A 133 5.59 40.81 -0.37
CA ASP A 133 4.49 40.17 0.40
C ASP A 133 3.25 39.86 -0.47
N ASP A 134 2.76 38.62 -0.35
CA ASP A 134 1.57 38.14 -1.06
C ASP A 134 0.32 38.95 -0.64
N PRO A 135 -0.45 39.51 -1.59
CA PRO A 135 -1.51 40.47 -1.28
C PRO A 135 -2.69 39.83 -0.53
N LEU A 136 -3.43 40.65 0.21
CA LEU A 136 -4.72 40.27 0.76
C LEU A 136 -5.75 40.04 -0.36
N ILE A 137 -6.72 39.15 -0.12
CA ILE A 137 -7.80 38.90 -1.09
C ILE A 137 -8.63 40.16 -1.41
N TYR A 138 -8.69 41.11 -0.48
CA TYR A 138 -9.18 42.49 -0.63
C TYR A 138 -8.71 43.32 0.57
N ASP A 139 -8.86 44.64 0.53
CA ASP A 139 -8.40 45.51 1.63
C ASP A 139 -9.09 45.23 2.97
N GLY A 140 -8.26 44.93 3.98
CA GLY A 140 -8.70 44.55 5.32
C GLY A 140 -9.17 43.10 5.47
N ALA A 141 -8.91 42.22 4.49
CA ALA A 141 -9.18 40.79 4.64
C ALA A 141 -8.27 40.12 5.70
N PRO A 142 -8.71 39.03 6.35
CA PRO A 142 -7.93 38.34 7.37
C PRO A 142 -6.91 37.33 6.81
N ILE A 143 -6.89 37.10 5.49
CA ILE A 143 -6.09 36.09 4.81
C ILE A 143 -5.53 36.61 3.49
N THR A 144 -4.37 36.08 3.07
CA THR A 144 -3.76 36.42 1.78
C THR A 144 -4.37 35.63 0.61
N VAL A 145 -4.01 36.01 -0.61
CA VAL A 145 -4.39 35.26 -1.82
C VAL A 145 -3.82 33.84 -1.78
N ASP A 146 -2.55 33.66 -1.42
CA ASP A 146 -1.91 32.34 -1.26
C ASP A 146 -2.63 31.45 -0.24
N GLU A 147 -2.99 32.01 0.91
CA GLU A 147 -3.74 31.31 1.95
C GLU A 147 -5.13 30.88 1.47
N SER A 148 -5.87 31.79 0.82
CA SER A 148 -7.17 31.50 0.22
C SER A 148 -7.08 30.42 -0.87
N MET A 149 -6.18 30.59 -1.83
CA MET A 149 -5.97 29.67 -2.95
C MET A 149 -5.56 28.28 -2.46
N THR A 150 -4.71 28.19 -1.44
CA THR A 150 -4.28 26.93 -0.82
C THR A 150 -5.43 26.25 -0.06
N ALA A 151 -6.28 27.01 0.63
CA ALA A 151 -7.46 26.47 1.30
C ALA A 151 -8.50 25.93 0.32
N ILE A 152 -8.76 26.66 -0.77
CA ILE A 152 -9.64 26.23 -1.87
C ILE A 152 -9.08 24.96 -2.51
N LEU A 153 -7.79 24.93 -2.82
CA LEU A 153 -7.15 23.74 -3.37
C LEU A 153 -7.25 22.53 -2.43
N THR A 154 -7.02 22.74 -1.13
CA THR A 154 -7.15 21.67 -0.12
C THR A 154 -8.57 21.10 -0.12
N TYR A 155 -9.58 21.95 -0.21
CA TYR A 155 -10.99 21.53 -0.28
C TYR A 155 -11.28 20.74 -1.56
N ILE A 156 -10.88 21.25 -2.73
CA ILE A 156 -11.05 20.58 -4.03
C ILE A 156 -10.42 19.19 -4.03
N VAL A 157 -9.15 19.08 -3.64
CA VAL A 157 -8.40 17.82 -3.61
C VAL A 157 -9.01 16.85 -2.60
N LYS A 158 -9.53 17.34 -1.47
CA LYS A 158 -10.10 16.48 -0.43
C LYS A 158 -11.50 15.95 -0.75
N HIS A 159 -12.33 16.79 -1.38
CA HIS A 159 -13.72 16.48 -1.71
C HIS A 159 -13.88 15.91 -3.13
N GLU A 160 -12.78 15.75 -3.86
CA GLU A 160 -12.73 15.11 -5.19
C GLU A 160 -13.60 15.85 -6.23
N LEU A 161 -13.64 17.18 -6.14
CA LEU A 161 -14.54 18.02 -6.94
C LEU A 161 -14.20 18.01 -8.44
N ASP A 162 -15.23 17.91 -9.27
CA ASP A 162 -15.15 17.96 -10.73
C ASP A 162 -14.94 19.39 -11.26
N GLY A 163 -14.63 19.51 -12.56
CA GLY A 163 -14.34 20.80 -13.19
C GLY A 163 -15.48 21.83 -13.14
N ARG A 164 -16.75 21.42 -13.00
CA ARG A 164 -17.90 22.30 -12.79
C ARG A 164 -18.07 22.63 -11.32
N GLU A 165 -17.96 21.64 -10.43
CA GLU A 165 -18.02 21.86 -8.98
C GLU A 165 -16.93 22.84 -8.50
N ILE A 166 -15.75 22.84 -9.14
CA ILE A 166 -14.70 23.84 -8.92
C ILE A 166 -15.15 25.24 -9.39
N VAL A 167 -15.76 25.36 -10.57
CA VAL A 167 -16.25 26.66 -11.08
C VAL A 167 -17.35 27.22 -10.18
N ASP A 168 -18.31 26.38 -9.79
CA ASP A 168 -19.39 26.75 -8.88
C ASP A 168 -18.86 27.18 -7.51
N LEU A 169 -17.84 26.50 -6.98
CA LEU A 169 -17.15 26.88 -5.74
C LEU A 169 -16.44 28.23 -5.87
N LEU A 170 -15.68 28.46 -6.95
CA LEU A 170 -14.96 29.72 -7.14
C LEU A 170 -15.94 30.90 -7.34
N ASN A 171 -17.04 30.69 -8.05
CA ASN A 171 -18.13 31.65 -8.19
C ASN A 171 -18.81 31.95 -6.84
N LEU A 172 -19.10 30.92 -6.02
CA LEU A 172 -19.65 31.11 -4.68
C LEU A 172 -18.72 31.95 -3.80
N ILE A 173 -17.42 31.67 -3.84
CA ILE A 173 -16.43 32.43 -3.06
C ILE A 173 -16.31 33.87 -3.56
N HIS A 174 -16.39 34.11 -4.88
CA HIS A 174 -16.43 35.46 -5.45
C HIS A 174 -17.57 36.30 -4.84
N LEU A 175 -18.77 35.73 -4.74
CA LEU A 175 -19.95 36.39 -4.14
C LEU A 175 -19.79 36.71 -2.64
N HIS A 176 -18.82 36.10 -1.95
CA HIS A 176 -18.48 36.39 -0.55
C HIS A 176 -17.34 37.42 -0.39
N CYS A 177 -16.66 37.80 -1.47
CA CYS A 177 -15.60 38.81 -1.45
C CYS A 177 -16.15 40.21 -1.76
N LYS A 178 -15.45 41.26 -1.31
CA LYS A 178 -15.73 42.64 -1.75
C LYS A 178 -15.34 42.81 -3.22
N GLU A 179 -15.99 43.71 -3.94
CA GLU A 179 -15.62 44.07 -5.31
C GLU A 179 -14.39 45.00 -5.37
N GLU A 180 -14.26 45.91 -4.40
CA GLU A 180 -13.12 46.84 -4.29
C GLU A 180 -11.81 46.09 -4.01
N ASN A 181 -10.81 46.29 -4.88
CA ASN A 181 -9.46 45.71 -4.80
C ASN A 181 -9.44 44.17 -4.61
N ASN A 182 -10.36 43.46 -5.27
CA ASN A 182 -10.47 42.01 -5.18
C ASN A 182 -9.37 41.28 -5.96
N ASN A 183 -8.49 40.57 -5.25
CA ASN A 183 -7.36 39.83 -5.83
C ASN A 183 -7.63 38.32 -5.99
N ILE A 184 -8.84 37.84 -5.67
CA ILE A 184 -9.14 36.40 -5.66
C ILE A 184 -9.29 35.82 -7.09
N ARG A 185 -8.77 34.61 -7.32
CA ARG A 185 -8.73 34.00 -8.65
C ARG A 185 -9.99 33.19 -8.91
N THR A 186 -11.02 33.84 -9.42
CA THR A 186 -12.40 33.33 -9.55
C THR A 186 -12.64 32.44 -10.77
N SER A 187 -11.87 32.58 -11.85
CA SER A 187 -11.99 31.70 -13.01
C SER A 187 -11.11 30.46 -12.86
N LEU A 188 -11.58 29.31 -13.36
CA LEU A 188 -10.81 28.06 -13.40
C LEU A 188 -9.46 28.22 -14.14
N TYR A 189 -9.39 29.14 -15.10
CA TYR A 189 -8.14 29.50 -15.79
C TYR A 189 -7.17 30.22 -14.84
N LEU A 190 -7.59 31.30 -14.18
CA LEU A 190 -6.74 32.05 -13.24
C LEU A 190 -6.35 31.17 -12.04
N PHE A 191 -7.24 30.29 -11.57
CA PHE A 191 -6.93 29.32 -10.54
C PHE A 191 -5.81 28.36 -10.98
N LYS A 192 -5.90 27.78 -12.18
CA LYS A 192 -4.84 26.90 -12.70
C LYS A 192 -3.53 27.65 -12.97
N LYS A 193 -3.59 28.89 -13.47
CA LYS A 193 -2.42 29.75 -13.71
C LYS A 193 -1.69 30.09 -12.42
N TYR A 194 -2.43 30.40 -11.35
CA TYR A 194 -1.85 30.65 -10.02
C TYR A 194 -0.99 29.48 -9.51
N PHE A 195 -1.36 28.23 -9.81
CA PHE A 195 -0.56 27.05 -9.45
C PHE A 195 0.44 26.62 -10.53
N SER A 196 0.40 27.12 -11.78
CA SER A 196 1.42 26.81 -12.79
C SER A 196 2.76 27.49 -12.52
N ASP A 197 2.73 28.62 -11.80
CA ASP A 197 3.90 29.49 -11.62
C ASP A 197 4.72 29.09 -10.37
N LEU A 198 4.22 28.13 -9.58
CA LEU A 198 4.93 27.53 -8.45
C LEU A 198 6.08 26.65 -8.94
N LYS A 199 7.30 27.12 -8.72
CA LYS A 199 8.55 26.56 -9.27
C LYS A 199 8.89 25.14 -8.73
N SER A 200 8.28 24.10 -9.31
CA SER A 200 8.89 22.77 -9.41
C SER A 200 8.75 22.25 -10.85
N PRO A 201 9.85 22.03 -11.58
CA PRO A 201 9.78 21.72 -13.00
C PRO A 201 9.27 20.28 -13.20
N ILE A 202 7.98 20.17 -13.55
CA ILE A 202 7.43 18.96 -14.14
C ILE A 202 8.08 18.77 -15.51
N ILE A 203 8.78 17.66 -15.73
CA ILE A 203 9.48 17.41 -16.99
C ILE A 203 8.63 16.49 -17.87
N TYR A 204 8.27 16.94 -19.06
CA TYR A 204 7.50 16.16 -20.02
C TYR A 204 8.43 15.49 -21.03
N HIS A 205 8.35 14.17 -21.12
CA HIS A 205 9.04 13.38 -22.15
C HIS A 205 7.98 12.78 -23.09
N TYR A 206 8.04 13.10 -24.38
CA TYR A 206 7.05 12.65 -25.37
C TYR A 206 7.59 11.47 -26.19
N PHE A 207 6.74 10.52 -26.55
CA PHE A 207 7.13 9.30 -27.25
C PHE A 207 6.10 8.88 -28.32
N CYS A 208 6.60 8.33 -29.43
CA CYS A 208 5.75 7.67 -30.42
C CYS A 208 5.16 6.38 -29.84
N SER A 209 3.83 6.21 -29.79
CA SER A 209 3.22 4.98 -29.23
C SER A 209 3.46 3.70 -30.06
N SER A 210 4.04 3.82 -31.27
CA SER A 210 4.32 2.68 -32.16
C SER A 210 5.73 2.12 -31.99
N CYS A 211 6.74 2.99 -31.94
CA CYS A 211 8.16 2.60 -31.87
C CYS A 211 8.89 3.09 -30.61
N TYR A 212 8.19 3.80 -29.72
CA TYR A 212 8.70 4.39 -28.49
C TYR A 212 9.90 5.34 -28.66
N HIS A 213 10.16 5.81 -29.88
CA HIS A 213 11.15 6.86 -30.12
C HIS A 213 10.72 8.15 -29.43
N GLU A 214 11.66 8.80 -28.75
CA GLU A 214 11.46 10.07 -28.05
C GLU A 214 11.25 11.21 -29.06
N LEU A 215 10.29 12.09 -28.76
CA LEU A 215 9.86 13.18 -29.62
C LEU A 215 10.29 14.51 -29.00
N LYS A 216 10.76 15.44 -29.82
CA LYS A 216 11.06 16.80 -29.37
C LYS A 216 9.75 17.52 -29.04
N GLN A 217 9.71 18.23 -27.92
CA GLN A 217 8.53 18.95 -27.45
C GLN A 217 7.99 19.94 -28.50
N ASP A 218 8.89 20.62 -29.22
CA ASP A 218 8.54 21.58 -30.29
C ASP A 218 8.09 20.93 -31.60
N ASN A 219 8.28 19.61 -31.75
CA ASN A 219 7.93 18.88 -32.98
C ASN A 219 7.60 17.40 -32.67
N LEU A 220 6.35 17.17 -32.29
CA LEU A 220 5.81 15.86 -31.89
C LEU A 220 5.60 14.87 -33.08
N LYS A 221 6.35 15.02 -34.18
CA LYS A 221 6.30 14.13 -35.34
C LYS A 221 7.36 13.04 -35.23
N CYS A 222 6.95 11.79 -35.28
CA CYS A 222 7.86 10.65 -35.22
C CYS A 222 8.71 10.53 -36.51
N PRO A 223 10.06 10.55 -36.44
CA PRO A 223 10.91 10.41 -37.62
C PRO A 223 10.76 9.05 -38.30
N ASN A 224 10.37 8.01 -37.55
CA ASN A 224 10.17 6.64 -38.05
C ASN A 224 8.78 6.40 -38.67
N LEU A 225 7.98 7.44 -38.92
CA LEU A 225 6.64 7.38 -39.54
C LEU A 225 6.54 6.45 -40.78
N PRO A 226 7.52 6.41 -41.71
CA PRO A 226 7.48 5.50 -42.87
C PRO A 226 7.41 4.01 -42.52
N LEU A 227 7.84 3.62 -41.32
CA LEU A 227 7.82 2.22 -40.83
C LEU A 227 6.50 1.84 -40.13
N HIS A 228 5.61 2.80 -39.84
CA HIS A 228 4.31 2.54 -39.21
C HIS A 228 3.22 3.54 -39.68
N PRO A 229 2.43 3.20 -40.73
CA PRO A 229 1.60 4.15 -41.48
C PRO A 229 0.30 4.61 -40.79
N LYS A 230 0.12 4.36 -39.49
CA LYS A 230 -0.97 4.97 -38.71
C LYS A 230 -0.48 6.27 -38.09
N THR A 231 -1.35 7.27 -38.04
CA THR A 231 -1.14 8.47 -37.22
C THR A 231 -0.72 8.02 -35.82
N SER A 232 0.52 8.32 -35.43
CA SER A 232 1.05 7.84 -34.17
C SER A 232 0.38 8.60 -33.03
N ASP A 233 -0.52 7.93 -32.31
CA ASP A 233 -0.89 8.33 -30.95
C ASP A 233 0.42 8.66 -30.19
N ILE A 234 0.41 9.77 -29.44
CA ILE A 234 1.54 10.15 -28.61
C ILE A 234 1.32 9.55 -27.23
N SER A 235 2.34 8.88 -26.71
CA SER A 235 2.45 8.55 -25.29
C SER A 235 3.40 9.56 -24.65
N TYR A 236 3.28 9.82 -23.35
CA TYR A 236 4.20 10.72 -22.65
C TYR A 236 4.47 10.23 -21.22
N PHE A 237 5.61 10.65 -20.69
CA PHE A 237 6.00 10.48 -19.30
C PHE A 237 6.12 11.86 -18.65
N VAL A 238 5.35 12.06 -17.58
CA VAL A 238 5.39 13.25 -16.72
C VAL A 238 6.31 12.90 -15.57
N GLU A 239 7.58 13.32 -15.63
CA GLU A 239 8.55 13.14 -14.55
C GLU A 239 8.35 14.24 -13.49
N ILE A 240 8.39 13.84 -12.22
CA ILE A 240 8.28 14.74 -11.07
C ILE A 240 9.59 14.61 -10.26
N PRO A 241 10.40 15.69 -10.10
CA PRO A 241 11.73 15.60 -9.51
C PRO A 241 11.73 14.95 -8.12
N LEU A 242 12.51 13.87 -7.96
CA LEU A 242 12.61 13.13 -6.69
C LEU A 242 13.38 13.92 -5.62
N ILE A 243 14.43 14.65 -6.00
CA ILE A 243 15.26 15.43 -5.06
C ILE A 243 14.42 16.47 -4.31
N SER A 244 13.60 17.23 -5.02
CA SER A 244 12.71 18.24 -4.43
C SER A 244 11.72 17.61 -3.45
N GLN A 245 11.16 16.44 -3.79
CA GLN A 245 10.25 15.68 -2.90
C GLN A 245 10.95 15.11 -1.66
N LEU A 246 12.23 14.73 -1.76
CA LEU A 246 13.03 14.24 -0.64
C LEU A 246 13.40 15.35 0.34
N GLN A 247 13.88 16.50 -0.15
CA GLN A 247 14.13 17.71 0.66
C GLN A 247 12.85 18.14 1.42
N ALA A 248 11.73 18.11 0.71
CA ALA A 248 10.38 18.29 1.23
C ALA A 248 10.00 17.29 2.34
N LEU A 249 10.31 16.00 2.17
CA LEU A 249 9.92 14.95 3.10
C LEU A 249 10.72 15.00 4.41
N PHE A 250 12.03 15.25 4.33
CA PHE A 250 12.92 15.25 5.51
C PHE A 250 12.77 16.49 6.41
N SER A 251 12.08 17.54 5.94
CA SER A 251 11.80 18.75 6.72
C SER A 251 10.48 18.69 7.51
N LYS A 252 9.77 17.55 7.55
CA LYS A 252 8.42 17.44 8.16
C LYS A 252 8.38 17.12 9.66
N GLU A 253 9.01 16.03 10.08
CA GLU A 253 9.04 15.54 11.48
C GLU A 253 10.34 14.76 11.73
N GLU A 254 10.72 14.57 13.00
CA GLU A 254 11.76 13.62 13.42
C GLU A 254 11.13 12.26 13.73
N TYR A 255 11.83 11.16 13.43
CA TYR A 255 11.28 9.81 13.57
C TYR A 255 12.22 8.87 14.33
N GLU A 256 11.73 8.31 15.43
CA GLU A 256 12.42 7.25 16.16
C GLU A 256 11.95 5.86 15.70
N ARG A 257 12.89 4.95 15.45
CA ARG A 257 12.59 3.53 15.29
C ARG A 257 12.28 2.93 16.67
N LYS A 258 11.12 2.27 16.80
CA LYS A 258 10.75 1.48 17.99
C LYS A 258 10.74 0.00 17.63
N LYS A 259 11.64 -0.78 18.23
CA LYS A 259 11.73 -2.24 18.10
C LYS A 259 11.09 -2.88 19.34
N ALA A 260 10.32 -3.96 19.17
CA ALA A 260 9.64 -4.65 20.25
C ALA A 260 10.55 -5.68 20.95
N LYS A 261 11.35 -6.43 20.19
CA LYS A 261 12.34 -7.40 20.70
C LYS A 261 13.53 -7.50 19.77
N GLU A 262 14.74 -7.63 20.30
CA GLU A 262 15.96 -7.57 19.48
C GLU A 262 16.10 -8.77 18.53
N GLU A 263 15.69 -9.97 18.94
CA GLU A 263 15.73 -11.16 18.08
C GLU A 263 14.63 -11.24 17.01
N ASN A 264 13.60 -10.38 17.09
CA ASN A 264 12.45 -10.43 16.18
C ASN A 264 12.64 -9.57 14.93
N ILE A 265 11.92 -9.97 13.89
CA ILE A 265 11.77 -9.24 12.64
C ILE A 265 10.50 -8.39 12.75
N ASP A 266 10.67 -7.10 13.10
CA ASP A 266 9.54 -6.19 13.35
C ASP A 266 9.25 -5.30 12.12
N ASP A 267 10.27 -5.02 11.31
CA ASP A 267 10.14 -4.17 10.12
C ASP A 267 11.28 -4.45 9.11
N ILE A 268 11.31 -3.70 8.00
CA ILE A 268 12.30 -3.81 6.92
C ILE A 268 13.75 -3.57 7.39
N TYR A 269 13.96 -2.84 8.49
CA TYR A 269 15.28 -2.69 9.12
C TYR A 269 15.87 -4.03 9.60
N ASP A 270 15.01 -4.99 9.94
CA ASP A 270 15.38 -6.34 10.34
C ASP A 270 15.41 -7.32 9.16
N GLY A 271 15.26 -6.82 7.93
CA GLY A 271 15.54 -7.55 6.69
C GLY A 271 17.05 -7.68 6.47
N GLN A 272 17.48 -8.82 5.91
CA GLN A 272 18.90 -9.08 5.63
C GLN A 272 19.54 -8.01 4.74
N LEU A 273 18.84 -7.51 3.70
CA LEU A 273 19.41 -6.49 2.82
C LEU A 273 19.68 -5.16 3.54
N TYR A 274 18.81 -4.78 4.49
CA TYR A 274 19.03 -3.59 5.29
C TYR A 274 20.23 -3.77 6.22
N ARG A 275 20.33 -4.93 6.88
CA ARG A 275 21.49 -5.27 7.73
C ARG A 275 22.81 -5.31 6.94
N GLU A 276 22.80 -5.75 5.68
CA GLU A 276 23.98 -5.68 4.80
C GLU A 276 24.41 -4.22 4.54
N LEU A 277 23.47 -3.30 4.31
CA LEU A 277 23.78 -1.87 4.20
C LEU A 277 24.28 -1.25 5.52
N VAL A 278 23.75 -1.66 6.67
CA VAL A 278 24.28 -1.25 8.00
C VAL A 278 25.71 -1.77 8.20
N ALA A 279 25.95 -3.06 7.91
CA ALA A 279 27.25 -3.70 8.09
C ALA A 279 28.33 -3.15 7.14
N SER A 280 27.95 -2.74 5.93
CA SER A 280 28.86 -2.04 5.00
C SER A 280 29.24 -0.61 5.44
N GLY A 281 28.61 -0.09 6.51
CA GLY A 281 28.79 1.27 6.99
C GLY A 281 27.99 2.33 6.24
N PHE A 282 27.18 1.97 5.23
CA PHE A 282 26.38 2.94 4.47
C PHE A 282 25.36 3.65 5.37
N ILE A 283 24.50 2.90 6.08
CA ILE A 283 23.49 3.51 6.98
C ILE A 283 24.15 4.18 8.20
N SER A 284 25.31 3.66 8.62
CA SER A 284 26.03 4.09 9.83
C SER A 284 26.98 5.29 9.60
N ASP A 285 26.99 5.90 8.42
CA ASP A 285 27.87 7.00 8.06
C ASP A 285 27.48 8.31 8.77
N SER A 286 28.28 8.74 9.76
CA SER A 286 28.02 9.98 10.52
C SER A 286 28.12 11.26 9.69
N ASN A 287 28.64 11.21 8.46
CA ASN A 287 28.84 12.38 7.60
C ASN A 287 27.65 12.65 6.66
N HIS A 288 26.77 11.66 6.47
CA HIS A 288 25.67 11.74 5.51
C HIS A 288 24.37 11.18 6.10
N PHE A 289 23.26 11.87 5.88
CA PHE A 289 21.93 11.33 6.17
C PHE A 289 21.57 10.27 5.12
N ASN A 290 21.95 9.02 5.40
CA ASN A 290 21.79 7.93 4.44
C ASN A 290 20.47 7.18 4.67
N PHE A 291 19.73 6.96 3.58
CA PHE A 291 18.38 6.42 3.60
C PHE A 291 18.15 5.38 2.49
N THR A 292 17.02 4.68 2.55
CA THR A 292 16.63 3.63 1.62
C THR A 292 15.20 3.82 1.13
N MET A 293 14.91 3.30 -0.06
CA MET A 293 13.63 3.49 -0.74
C MET A 293 13.02 2.16 -1.18
N ILE A 294 11.68 2.12 -1.24
CA ILE A 294 10.91 1.13 -1.99
C ILE A 294 10.23 1.79 -3.18
N MET A 295 10.18 1.08 -4.32
CA MET A 295 9.44 1.48 -5.53
C MET A 295 8.17 0.65 -5.72
N ASN A 296 7.11 1.27 -6.21
CA ASN A 296 5.99 0.59 -6.86
C ASN A 296 5.72 1.19 -8.24
N ALA A 297 5.32 0.36 -9.20
CA ALA A 297 4.78 0.82 -10.47
C ALA A 297 3.77 -0.21 -10.99
N ASP A 298 2.58 0.25 -11.35
CA ASP A 298 1.47 -0.59 -11.81
C ASP A 298 0.71 0.08 -12.97
N GLY A 299 -0.08 -0.70 -13.72
CA GLY A 299 -0.75 -0.29 -14.95
C GLY A 299 -2.26 -0.16 -14.80
N VAL A 300 -2.73 1.07 -14.69
CA VAL A 300 -4.14 1.39 -14.41
C VAL A 300 -4.90 1.78 -15.69
N PRO A 301 -6.01 1.11 -16.05
CA PRO A 301 -6.80 1.49 -17.23
C PRO A 301 -7.59 2.77 -16.99
N VAL A 302 -7.37 3.80 -17.82
CA VAL A 302 -8.01 5.12 -17.63
C VAL A 302 -9.43 5.15 -18.17
N PHE A 303 -9.67 4.50 -19.32
CA PHE A 303 -10.98 4.48 -19.97
C PHE A 303 -11.40 3.05 -20.34
N LYS A 304 -12.62 2.65 -19.97
CA LYS A 304 -13.17 1.29 -20.20
C LYS A 304 -13.18 0.85 -21.69
N SER A 305 -13.20 1.80 -22.62
CA SER A 305 -13.29 1.57 -24.07
C SER A 305 -11.98 1.80 -24.83
N SER A 306 -10.93 2.32 -24.18
CA SER A 306 -9.66 2.68 -24.85
C SER A 306 -8.53 1.73 -24.46
N LYS A 307 -7.46 1.70 -25.26
CA LYS A 307 -6.20 1.02 -24.91
C LYS A 307 -5.24 1.89 -24.09
N LYS A 308 -5.65 3.10 -23.69
CA LYS A 308 -4.80 4.02 -22.91
C LYS A 308 -4.84 3.64 -21.42
N SER A 309 -3.66 3.52 -20.84
CA SER A 309 -3.39 3.22 -19.44
C SER A 309 -2.48 4.29 -18.83
N LEU A 310 -2.70 4.58 -17.55
CA LEU A 310 -1.83 5.35 -16.70
C LEU A 310 -0.88 4.39 -15.97
N TRP A 311 0.39 4.73 -15.88
CA TRP A 311 1.40 3.99 -15.15
C TRP A 311 2.15 4.94 -14.21
N PRO A 312 1.67 5.16 -12.97
CA PRO A 312 2.42 5.87 -11.96
C PRO A 312 3.64 5.05 -11.51
N VAL A 313 4.69 5.77 -11.11
CA VAL A 313 5.84 5.23 -10.38
C VAL A 313 5.91 5.92 -9.03
N PHE A 314 5.65 5.15 -7.97
CA PHE A 314 5.67 5.63 -6.59
C PHE A 314 6.97 5.24 -5.89
N PHE A 315 7.36 6.06 -4.91
CA PHE A 315 8.47 5.79 -4.02
C PHE A 315 8.14 6.15 -2.56
N ASN A 316 8.63 5.36 -1.62
CA ASN A 316 8.51 5.64 -0.19
C ASN A 316 9.88 5.49 0.47
N VAL A 317 10.21 6.40 1.39
CA VAL A 317 11.40 6.29 2.25
C VAL A 317 11.14 5.24 3.32
N LEU A 318 12.03 4.26 3.46
CA LEU A 318 11.86 3.13 4.37
C LEU A 318 12.17 3.49 5.82
N GLU A 319 13.00 4.51 6.04
CA GLU A 319 13.32 5.07 7.36
C GLU A 319 12.12 5.71 8.06
N LEU A 320 11.02 5.97 7.35
CA LEU A 320 9.75 6.37 7.96
C LEU A 320 9.11 5.20 8.73
N PRO A 321 8.52 5.43 9.92
CA PRO A 321 7.79 4.41 10.66
C PRO A 321 6.67 3.77 9.82
N PRO A 322 6.37 2.47 9.97
CA PRO A 322 5.34 1.76 9.19
C PRO A 322 3.97 2.46 9.12
N GLN A 323 3.62 3.19 10.18
CA GLN A 323 2.35 3.89 10.32
C GLN A 323 2.28 5.19 9.49
N LEU A 324 3.42 5.71 9.02
CA LEU A 324 3.55 6.92 8.19
C LEU A 324 3.99 6.59 6.76
N ARG A 325 4.94 5.65 6.61
CA ARG A 325 5.60 5.25 5.37
C ARG A 325 4.71 5.23 4.13
N PHE A 326 3.52 4.62 4.23
CA PHE A 326 2.58 4.43 3.13
C PHE A 326 1.40 5.40 3.08
N LYS A 327 1.39 6.46 3.89
CA LYS A 327 0.39 7.52 3.75
C LYS A 327 0.65 8.32 2.46
N LYS A 328 -0.41 8.93 1.92
CA LYS A 328 -0.35 9.84 0.77
C LYS A 328 0.66 10.98 0.96
N GLU A 329 0.71 11.62 2.14
CA GLU A 329 1.62 12.76 2.39
C GLU A 329 3.12 12.39 2.46
N PHE A 330 3.44 11.09 2.49
CA PHE A 330 4.80 10.53 2.54
C PHE A 330 5.13 9.65 1.33
N THR A 331 4.18 9.47 0.40
CA THR A 331 4.39 8.72 -0.85
C THR A 331 4.79 9.69 -1.95
N MET A 332 6.01 9.58 -2.44
CA MET A 332 6.53 10.37 -3.54
C MET A 332 6.07 9.77 -4.87
N ILE A 333 5.89 10.61 -5.88
CA ILE A 333 5.60 10.21 -7.26
C ILE A 333 6.85 10.56 -8.06
N GLY A 334 7.55 9.58 -8.63
CA GLY A 334 8.69 9.85 -9.52
C GLY A 334 8.26 10.19 -10.93
N GLY A 335 7.09 9.70 -11.35
CA GLY A 335 6.44 10.16 -12.57
C GLY A 335 5.25 9.32 -12.99
N LEU A 336 4.60 9.75 -14.06
CA LEU A 336 3.36 9.20 -14.59
C LEU A 336 3.48 9.00 -16.10
N TRP A 337 3.42 7.75 -16.55
CA TRP A 337 3.31 7.46 -17.97
C TRP A 337 1.85 7.37 -18.39
N PHE A 338 1.49 8.02 -19.50
CA PHE A 338 0.18 7.91 -20.11
C PHE A 338 0.29 7.53 -21.59
N GLY A 339 -0.46 6.50 -21.99
CA GLY A 339 -0.46 6.01 -23.36
C GLY A 339 -0.76 4.53 -23.43
N GLY A 340 -0.15 3.81 -24.37
CA GLY A 340 -0.16 2.34 -24.35
C GLY A 340 0.61 1.78 -23.15
N LYS A 341 0.69 0.45 -23.01
CA LYS A 341 1.58 -0.17 -22.01
C LYS A 341 3.03 0.28 -22.28
N PRO A 342 3.75 0.87 -21.30
CA PRO A 342 5.11 1.35 -21.49
C PRO A 342 6.12 0.21 -21.70
N MET A 343 7.31 0.58 -22.17
CA MET A 343 8.52 -0.20 -21.95
C MET A 343 9.19 0.27 -20.65
N ALA A 344 9.38 -0.63 -19.68
CA ALA A 344 9.94 -0.27 -18.37
C ALA A 344 11.26 0.51 -18.44
N ASN A 345 12.18 0.08 -19.33
CA ASN A 345 13.49 0.72 -19.49
C ASN A 345 13.40 2.19 -19.94
N ILE A 346 12.30 2.64 -20.55
CA ILE A 346 12.10 4.05 -20.92
C ILE A 346 11.77 4.87 -19.69
N ILE A 347 10.76 4.45 -18.93
CA ILE A 347 10.34 5.11 -17.67
C ILE A 347 11.51 5.12 -16.67
N LEU A 348 12.09 3.95 -16.39
CA LEU A 348 13.22 3.83 -15.46
C LEU A 348 14.45 4.59 -15.98
N GLY A 349 14.68 4.59 -17.30
CA GLY A 349 15.78 5.32 -17.94
C GLY A 349 15.71 6.84 -17.71
N LYS A 350 14.51 7.43 -17.67
CA LYS A 350 14.32 8.84 -17.30
C LYS A 350 14.59 9.13 -15.83
N LEU A 351 14.41 8.15 -14.94
CA LEU A 351 14.68 8.30 -13.51
C LEU A 351 16.15 8.05 -13.13
N ILE A 352 16.97 7.40 -13.99
CA ILE A 352 18.40 7.12 -13.73
C ILE A 352 19.19 8.38 -13.29
N PRO A 353 19.09 9.55 -13.94
CA PRO A 353 19.82 10.76 -13.52
C PRO A 353 19.48 11.18 -12.08
N SER A 354 18.20 11.15 -11.71
CA SER A 354 17.75 11.41 -10.32
C SER A 354 18.37 10.40 -9.35
N PHE A 355 18.40 9.11 -9.68
CA PHE A 355 19.04 8.09 -8.84
C PHE A 355 20.57 8.22 -8.74
N HIS A 356 21.25 8.63 -9.82
CA HIS A 356 22.67 8.94 -9.77
C HIS A 356 22.96 10.13 -8.84
N GLN A 357 22.11 11.16 -8.84
CA GLN A 357 22.22 12.29 -7.91
C GLN A 357 21.95 11.84 -6.47
N ILE A 358 20.88 11.09 -6.22
CA ILE A 358 20.54 10.51 -4.90
C ILE A 358 21.69 9.66 -4.35
N LYS A 359 22.37 8.86 -5.19
CA LYS A 359 23.50 8.02 -4.79
C LYS A 359 24.79 8.82 -4.54
N LYS A 360 25.02 9.89 -5.32
CA LYS A 360 26.19 10.78 -5.16
C LYS A 360 26.07 11.63 -3.89
N GLY A 361 24.88 12.14 -3.62
CA GLY A 361 24.57 13.03 -2.50
C GLY A 361 23.86 14.30 -2.94
N PHE A 362 22.97 14.79 -2.09
CA PHE A 362 22.28 16.07 -2.25
C PHE A 362 22.07 16.74 -0.90
N GLU A 363 21.94 18.07 -0.91
CA GLU A 363 21.75 18.85 0.32
C GLU A 363 20.31 18.79 0.82
N VAL A 364 20.12 18.55 2.12
CA VAL A 364 18.82 18.55 2.81
C VAL A 364 18.93 19.32 4.12
N GLN A 365 17.83 19.90 4.58
CA GLN A 365 17.69 20.44 5.92
C GLN A 365 16.68 19.58 6.70
N PRO A 366 17.13 18.71 7.62
CA PRO A 366 16.24 17.87 8.42
C PRO A 366 15.31 18.71 9.32
N PHE A 367 14.16 18.15 9.66
CA PHE A 367 13.23 18.75 10.62
C PHE A 367 13.94 19.13 11.93
N GLY A 368 13.58 20.28 12.51
CA GLY A 368 14.21 20.80 13.74
C GLY A 368 15.66 21.30 13.58
N SER A 369 16.36 20.99 12.49
CA SER A 369 17.74 21.43 12.27
C SER A 369 17.80 22.83 11.67
N THR A 370 18.68 23.67 12.21
CA THR A 370 19.08 24.96 11.61
C THR A 370 20.24 24.84 10.61
N LYS A 371 20.78 23.63 10.43
CA LYS A 371 21.89 23.34 9.51
C LYS A 371 21.45 22.34 8.44
N SER A 372 21.90 22.56 7.22
CA SER A 372 21.84 21.56 6.16
C SER A 372 22.88 20.45 6.38
N CYS A 373 22.64 19.30 5.78
CA CYS A 373 23.56 18.17 5.70
C CYS A 373 23.45 17.52 4.32
N GLN A 374 24.40 16.64 3.97
CA GLN A 374 24.32 15.84 2.75
C GLN A 374 23.53 14.56 3.03
N ALA A 375 22.60 14.21 2.15
CA ALA A 375 21.87 12.95 2.20
C ALA A 375 22.19 12.08 0.97
N LYS A 376 22.25 10.75 1.14
CA LYS A 376 22.36 9.78 0.04
C LYS A 376 21.30 8.69 0.17
N GLY A 377 20.80 8.21 -0.96
CA GLY A 377 19.76 7.17 -0.99
C GLY A 377 20.15 5.94 -1.81
N ILE A 378 19.57 4.79 -1.45
CA ILE A 378 19.63 3.55 -2.23
C ILE A 378 18.21 3.03 -2.45
N LEU A 379 17.88 2.60 -3.68
CA LEU A 379 16.65 1.85 -3.92
C LEU A 379 16.85 0.40 -3.44
N LEU A 380 16.32 0.09 -2.26
CA LEU A 380 16.51 -1.20 -1.59
C LEU A 380 15.49 -2.23 -2.09
N ALA A 381 14.25 -1.79 -2.31
CA ALA A 381 13.13 -2.68 -2.58
C ALA A 381 12.25 -2.23 -3.76
N ALA A 382 11.51 -3.18 -4.34
CA ALA A 382 10.43 -2.90 -5.28
C ALA A 382 9.27 -3.89 -5.08
N THR A 383 8.03 -3.47 -5.33
CA THR A 383 6.84 -4.33 -5.24
C THR A 383 5.83 -3.97 -6.32
N SER A 384 5.20 -4.95 -6.97
CA SER A 384 4.15 -4.74 -7.99
C SER A 384 3.46 -6.05 -8.38
N ASP A 385 2.36 -5.95 -9.14
CA ASP A 385 1.65 -7.10 -9.69
C ASP A 385 2.57 -7.94 -10.62
N LEU A 386 2.24 -9.22 -10.85
CA LEU A 386 3.13 -10.11 -11.63
C LEU A 386 3.33 -9.67 -13.11
N PRO A 387 2.32 -9.15 -13.83
CA PRO A 387 2.48 -8.44 -15.11
C PRO A 387 3.44 -7.24 -15.12
N ALA A 388 3.42 -6.39 -14.10
CA ALA A 388 4.28 -5.21 -13.94
C ALA A 388 5.68 -5.63 -13.52
N LYS A 389 5.82 -6.53 -12.52
CA LYS A 389 7.07 -7.20 -12.14
C LYS A 389 7.78 -7.79 -13.36
N ALA A 390 7.05 -8.49 -14.24
CA ALA A 390 7.64 -9.08 -15.43
C ALA A 390 8.16 -8.01 -16.41
N MET A 391 7.44 -6.89 -16.55
CA MET A 391 7.86 -5.76 -17.38
C MET A 391 9.09 -5.04 -16.79
N LEU A 392 9.05 -4.73 -15.49
CA LEU A 392 10.11 -4.05 -14.75
C LEU A 392 11.41 -4.85 -14.73
N MET A 393 11.35 -6.17 -14.56
CA MET A 393 12.53 -7.04 -14.54
C MET A 393 13.00 -7.52 -15.94
N GLY A 394 12.35 -7.10 -17.03
CA GLY A 394 12.69 -7.58 -18.38
C GLY A 394 12.41 -9.07 -18.61
N MET A 395 11.48 -9.67 -17.87
CA MET A 395 11.20 -11.11 -17.86
C MET A 395 9.99 -11.54 -18.70
N MET A 396 9.84 -12.85 -18.90
CA MET A 396 8.57 -13.46 -19.29
C MET A 396 7.45 -13.12 -18.30
N SER A 397 6.22 -12.97 -18.82
CA SER A 397 5.01 -12.83 -18.01
C SER A 397 4.80 -14.04 -17.10
N HIS A 398 4.05 -13.87 -16.01
CA HIS A 398 3.64 -14.94 -15.07
C HIS A 398 2.98 -16.17 -15.72
N SER A 399 2.52 -16.03 -16.97
CA SER A 399 1.93 -17.05 -17.83
C SER A 399 2.94 -17.76 -18.74
N GLY A 400 4.25 -17.49 -18.62
CA GLY A 400 5.33 -18.15 -19.35
C GLY A 400 6.06 -19.19 -18.52
N ALA A 401 6.68 -20.18 -19.17
CA ALA A 401 7.32 -21.34 -18.53
C ALA A 401 8.44 -21.01 -17.53
N LYS A 402 9.19 -19.90 -17.72
CA LYS A 402 10.29 -19.50 -16.84
C LYS A 402 10.05 -18.11 -16.24
N SER A 403 8.97 -17.97 -15.47
CA SER A 403 8.46 -16.65 -15.02
C SER A 403 8.66 -16.32 -13.54
N CYS A 404 9.14 -17.29 -12.74
CA CYS A 404 9.55 -17.04 -11.36
C CYS A 404 10.81 -16.17 -11.33
N HIS A 405 10.78 -15.11 -10.53
CA HIS A 405 11.90 -14.19 -10.35
C HIS A 405 12.89 -14.61 -9.25
N VAL A 406 12.44 -15.43 -8.29
CA VAL A 406 13.28 -15.86 -7.16
C VAL A 406 14.11 -17.10 -7.50
N CYS A 407 13.57 -18.02 -8.32
CA CYS A 407 14.23 -19.29 -8.65
C CYS A 407 14.15 -19.63 -10.14
N LYS A 408 14.95 -20.63 -10.56
CA LYS A 408 15.16 -21.06 -11.95
C LYS A 408 14.15 -22.12 -12.43
N ILE A 409 13.07 -22.36 -11.68
CA ILE A 409 12.06 -23.39 -12.01
C ILE A 409 11.53 -23.25 -13.45
N ASN A 410 11.29 -24.39 -14.08
CA ASN A 410 10.66 -24.48 -15.40
C ASN A 410 9.27 -25.09 -15.27
N GLY A 411 8.26 -24.40 -15.79
CA GLY A 411 6.87 -24.89 -15.80
C GLY A 411 6.66 -26.01 -16.81
N GLU A 412 5.75 -26.93 -16.48
CA GLU A 412 5.28 -28.00 -17.36
C GLU A 412 4.02 -27.55 -18.12
N SER A 413 3.91 -27.90 -19.40
CA SER A 413 2.74 -27.56 -20.22
C SER A 413 1.66 -28.63 -20.12
N ILE A 414 0.54 -28.34 -19.46
CA ILE A 414 -0.62 -29.23 -19.39
C ILE A 414 -1.70 -28.76 -20.38
N LYS A 415 -2.15 -29.67 -21.25
CA LYS A 415 -3.28 -29.43 -22.16
C LYS A 415 -4.61 -29.41 -21.39
N ILE A 416 -5.37 -28.32 -21.51
CA ILE A 416 -6.75 -28.22 -21.01
C ILE A 416 -7.73 -28.29 -22.17
N ARG A 417 -8.65 -29.28 -22.10
CA ARG A 417 -9.77 -29.44 -23.02
C ARG A 417 -10.94 -28.58 -22.53
N ARG A 418 -11.19 -27.43 -23.18
CA ARG A 418 -12.34 -26.55 -22.87
C ARG A 418 -13.59 -27.04 -23.60
N LYS A 419 -14.54 -27.64 -22.88
CA LYS A 419 -15.94 -27.66 -23.35
C LYS A 419 -16.45 -26.21 -23.38
N LYS A 420 -16.89 -25.73 -24.54
CA LYS A 420 -17.64 -24.47 -24.63
C LYS A 420 -19.03 -24.70 -24.03
N ASN A 421 -19.40 -23.94 -22.99
CA ASN A 421 -20.81 -23.80 -22.62
C ASN A 421 -21.52 -23.01 -23.74
N SER A 422 -22.15 -23.74 -24.66
CA SER A 422 -22.83 -23.19 -25.83
C SER A 422 -24.10 -22.43 -25.48
N LYS A 423 -24.72 -22.69 -24.31
CA LYS A 423 -26.05 -22.18 -23.96
C LYS A 423 -26.14 -20.67 -23.61
N GLU A 424 -25.09 -20.04 -23.08
CA GLU A 424 -25.13 -18.60 -22.76
C GLU A 424 -24.79 -17.70 -23.96
N ASN A 425 -23.75 -18.05 -24.73
CA ASN A 425 -23.34 -17.26 -25.89
C ASN A 425 -24.36 -17.34 -27.04
N LEU A 426 -25.16 -18.41 -27.12
CA LEU A 426 -26.22 -18.51 -28.11
C LEU A 426 -27.39 -17.57 -27.78
N LYS A 427 -27.80 -17.48 -26.51
CA LYS A 427 -28.83 -16.52 -26.06
C LYS A 427 -28.42 -15.06 -26.28
N ARG A 428 -27.15 -14.71 -26.00
CA ARG A 428 -26.64 -13.34 -26.25
C ARG A 428 -26.54 -12.97 -27.74
N LYS A 429 -26.36 -13.93 -28.64
CA LYS A 429 -26.41 -13.67 -30.10
C LYS A 429 -27.82 -13.67 -30.68
N GLN A 430 -28.72 -14.51 -30.18
CA GLN A 430 -30.12 -14.54 -30.63
C GLN A 430 -30.91 -13.30 -30.18
N ALA A 431 -30.45 -12.58 -29.15
CA ALA A 431 -31.01 -11.30 -28.73
C ALA A 431 -30.54 -10.09 -29.59
N SER A 432 -29.46 -10.24 -30.39
CA SER A 432 -28.87 -9.15 -31.17
C SER A 432 -29.05 -9.31 -32.69
N GLN A 433 -29.97 -10.17 -33.11
CA GLN A 433 -30.19 -10.52 -34.52
C GLN A 433 -31.65 -10.95 -34.73
N LYS A 434 -32.56 -10.00 -34.51
CA LYS A 434 -33.77 -9.88 -35.31
C LYS A 434 -33.55 -8.73 -36.29
N ASP A 435 -33.85 -9.03 -37.55
CA ASP A 435 -33.99 -8.19 -38.73
C ASP A 435 -32.88 -8.34 -39.78
N ASN A 436 -33.33 -8.34 -41.04
CA ASN A 436 -32.62 -8.56 -42.31
C ASN A 436 -32.24 -10.02 -42.66
N ASP A 437 -33.29 -10.77 -42.96
CA ASP A 437 -33.58 -11.38 -44.27
C ASP A 437 -32.69 -12.44 -44.94
N GLU A 438 -33.40 -13.33 -45.61
CA GLU A 438 -32.93 -14.52 -46.32
C GLU A 438 -32.21 -14.18 -47.63
N LYS A 439 -30.97 -14.68 -47.79
CA LYS A 439 -30.53 -15.57 -48.90
C LYS A 439 -29.02 -15.70 -48.96
N ASN A 440 -28.51 -16.86 -48.52
CA ASN A 440 -27.41 -17.65 -49.14
C ASN A 440 -26.99 -18.75 -48.14
N MET A 441 -27.87 -19.74 -47.98
CA MET A 441 -27.77 -20.77 -46.95
C MET A 441 -27.87 -22.17 -47.59
N ALA A 442 -26.76 -22.64 -48.15
CA ALA A 442 -26.56 -24.03 -48.54
C ALA A 442 -25.11 -24.47 -48.25
N ASP A 443 -24.15 -23.95 -49.01
CA ASP A 443 -22.79 -24.53 -49.04
C ASP A 443 -21.89 -24.14 -47.86
N LYS A 444 -22.19 -23.04 -47.16
CA LYS A 444 -21.39 -22.60 -46.00
C LYS A 444 -21.74 -23.29 -44.68
N HIS A 445 -22.78 -24.13 -44.67
CA HIS A 445 -23.30 -24.69 -43.42
C HIS A 445 -22.70 -26.04 -43.01
N LEU A 446 -22.19 -26.82 -43.98
CA LEU A 446 -21.60 -28.14 -43.71
C LEU A 446 -20.13 -28.05 -43.25
N GLU A 447 -19.39 -27.03 -43.68
CA GLU A 447 -17.98 -26.86 -43.30
C GLU A 447 -17.78 -26.22 -41.91
N ASN A 448 -18.82 -25.56 -41.37
CA ASN A 448 -18.81 -24.97 -40.03
C ASN A 448 -19.20 -25.95 -38.89
N LEU A 449 -19.52 -27.22 -39.22
CA LEU A 449 -19.86 -28.26 -38.23
C LEU A 449 -18.66 -29.08 -37.74
N LYS A 450 -17.44 -28.79 -38.22
CA LYS A 450 -16.22 -29.21 -37.52
C LYS A 450 -15.97 -28.27 -36.35
N GLU A 451 -16.58 -28.58 -35.20
CA GLU A 451 -16.22 -27.99 -33.91
C GLU A 451 -14.73 -28.21 -33.64
N LYS A 452 -13.88 -27.25 -34.04
CA LYS A 452 -12.47 -27.24 -33.65
C LYS A 452 -12.39 -26.99 -32.15
N GLU A 453 -12.36 -28.07 -31.38
CA GLU A 453 -11.92 -28.09 -29.99
C GLU A 453 -10.60 -27.33 -29.89
N LYS A 454 -10.62 -26.09 -29.38
CA LYS A 454 -9.39 -25.38 -29.07
C LYS A 454 -8.80 -25.98 -27.80
N GLU A 455 -7.94 -26.96 -27.96
CA GLU A 455 -6.96 -27.31 -26.93
C GLU A 455 -6.20 -26.03 -26.53
N THR A 456 -6.18 -25.75 -25.24
CA THR A 456 -5.39 -24.63 -24.69
C THR A 456 -4.47 -25.18 -23.62
N SER A 457 -3.16 -25.04 -23.78
CA SER A 457 -2.20 -25.36 -22.73
C SER A 457 -2.18 -24.30 -21.64
N VAL A 458 -1.81 -24.71 -20.43
CA VAL A 458 -1.39 -23.84 -19.33
C VAL A 458 -0.05 -24.32 -18.79
N TRP A 459 0.75 -23.40 -18.28
CA TRP A 459 1.97 -23.74 -17.57
C TRP A 459 1.68 -23.97 -16.10
N VAL A 460 2.18 -25.08 -15.56
CA VAL A 460 2.06 -25.45 -14.15
C VAL A 460 3.44 -25.58 -13.51
N PHE A 461 3.53 -25.24 -12.24
CA PHE A 461 4.77 -25.11 -11.48
C PHE A 461 4.69 -26.06 -10.28
N ARG A 462 5.04 -27.32 -10.53
CA ARG A 462 4.99 -28.40 -9.54
C ARG A 462 5.98 -28.16 -8.40
N TYR A 463 5.77 -28.81 -7.25
CA TYR A 463 6.72 -28.70 -6.14
C TYR A 463 8.06 -29.34 -6.52
N ASP A 464 9.14 -28.59 -6.33
CA ASP A 464 10.51 -29.06 -6.47
C ASP A 464 11.32 -28.66 -5.23
N LYS A 465 11.88 -29.67 -4.55
CA LYS A 465 12.74 -29.49 -3.38
C LYS A 465 14.12 -28.95 -3.76
N ASN A 466 14.61 -29.28 -4.96
CA ASN A 466 15.94 -28.93 -5.44
C ASN A 466 15.93 -27.64 -6.28
N ARG A 467 14.87 -26.83 -6.15
CA ARG A 467 14.69 -25.57 -6.89
C ARG A 467 15.86 -24.61 -6.65
N GLU A 468 16.59 -24.30 -7.70
CA GLU A 468 17.76 -23.43 -7.61
C GLU A 468 17.33 -21.95 -7.55
N LEU A 469 17.74 -21.23 -6.50
CA LEU A 469 17.54 -19.79 -6.39
C LEU A 469 18.40 -19.03 -7.41
N ARG A 470 18.06 -17.78 -7.70
CA ARG A 470 18.84 -16.88 -8.58
C ARG A 470 19.66 -15.91 -7.75
N SER A 471 20.80 -15.47 -8.27
CA SER A 471 21.46 -14.24 -7.80
C SER A 471 21.10 -13.03 -8.66
N HIS A 472 21.40 -11.83 -8.15
CA HIS A 472 21.31 -10.58 -8.91
C HIS A 472 22.25 -10.60 -10.13
N GLU A 473 23.52 -10.97 -9.94
CA GLU A 473 24.57 -10.99 -10.98
C GLU A 473 24.27 -12.01 -12.09
N GLU A 474 23.71 -13.16 -11.74
CA GLU A 474 23.21 -14.12 -12.73
C GLU A 474 22.06 -13.53 -13.57
N SER A 475 21.15 -12.82 -12.92
CA SER A 475 19.96 -12.26 -13.55
C SER A 475 20.30 -11.10 -14.51
N VAL A 476 21.34 -10.31 -14.18
CA VAL A 476 21.95 -9.35 -15.11
C VAL A 476 22.46 -10.06 -16.36
N LYS A 477 23.34 -11.06 -16.19
CA LYS A 477 23.93 -11.85 -17.30
C LYS A 477 22.87 -12.53 -18.18
N PHE A 478 21.76 -13.00 -17.59
CA PHE A 478 20.64 -13.56 -18.36
C PHE A 478 19.90 -12.50 -19.18
N GLY A 479 19.78 -11.26 -18.68
CA GLY A 479 19.24 -10.14 -19.44
C GLY A 479 20.10 -9.78 -20.65
N ASP A 480 21.41 -9.64 -20.44
CA ASP A 480 22.39 -9.30 -21.47
C ASP A 480 22.47 -10.38 -22.56
N ALA A 481 22.65 -11.64 -22.16
CA ALA A 481 22.73 -12.77 -23.10
C ALA A 481 21.43 -12.97 -23.90
N ALA A 482 20.26 -12.63 -23.35
CA ALA A 482 19.01 -12.64 -24.10
C ALA A 482 18.98 -11.53 -25.16
N GLN A 483 19.43 -10.33 -24.83
CA GLN A 483 19.51 -9.20 -25.76
C GLN A 483 20.50 -9.48 -26.91
N GLU A 484 21.66 -10.05 -26.61
CA GLU A 484 22.65 -10.47 -27.62
C GLU A 484 22.06 -11.51 -28.59
N GLN A 485 21.41 -12.55 -28.07
CA GLN A 485 20.79 -13.60 -28.90
C GLN A 485 19.64 -13.06 -29.76
N ILE A 486 18.83 -12.14 -29.25
CA ILE A 486 17.76 -11.48 -30.02
C ILE A 486 18.36 -10.61 -31.13
N LEU A 487 19.42 -9.84 -30.85
CA LEU A 487 20.10 -9.01 -31.86
C LEU A 487 20.77 -9.86 -32.95
N ALA A 488 21.35 -11.00 -32.59
CA ALA A 488 22.03 -11.90 -33.53
C ALA A 488 21.07 -12.70 -34.43
N THR A 489 19.83 -12.97 -33.97
CA THR A 489 18.87 -13.86 -34.68
C THR A 489 17.63 -13.16 -35.21
N GLY A 490 17.26 -12.01 -34.66
CA GLY A 490 15.98 -11.34 -34.91
C GLY A 490 14.76 -11.97 -34.23
N ASP A 491 14.88 -13.10 -33.50
CA ASP A 491 13.72 -13.73 -32.85
C ASP A 491 13.39 -13.09 -31.49
N LEU A 492 12.46 -12.14 -31.51
CA LEU A 492 11.90 -11.44 -30.35
C LEU A 492 11.22 -12.35 -29.30
N LYS A 493 11.11 -13.67 -29.53
CA LYS A 493 10.59 -14.64 -28.56
C LYS A 493 11.66 -15.29 -27.69
N LEU A 494 12.94 -15.16 -28.06
CA LEU A 494 14.04 -15.74 -27.30
C LEU A 494 14.10 -15.19 -25.87
N HIS A 495 14.67 -16.00 -24.98
CA HIS A 495 14.91 -15.65 -23.60
C HIS A 495 16.04 -16.51 -23.02
N VAL A 496 16.83 -15.96 -22.10
CA VAL A 496 17.79 -16.74 -21.31
C VAL A 496 17.25 -16.85 -19.89
N CYS A 497 17.02 -18.09 -19.43
CA CYS A 497 16.46 -18.39 -18.10
C CYS A 497 15.19 -17.60 -17.70
N GLY A 498 14.41 -17.12 -18.68
CA GLY A 498 13.19 -16.32 -18.46
C GLY A 498 13.36 -14.80 -18.63
N PHE A 499 14.58 -14.30 -18.79
CA PHE A 499 14.87 -12.90 -19.13
C PHE A 499 14.89 -12.70 -20.64
N LYS A 500 14.35 -11.57 -21.11
CA LYS A 500 14.22 -11.21 -22.53
C LYS A 500 15.12 -10.04 -22.93
N GLN A 501 15.54 -9.23 -21.97
CA GLN A 501 16.34 -8.02 -22.16
C GLN A 501 16.96 -7.65 -20.79
N PRO A 502 18.05 -6.87 -20.76
CA PRO A 502 18.49 -6.23 -19.52
C PRO A 502 17.42 -5.27 -19.00
N SER A 503 17.34 -5.13 -17.68
CA SER A 503 16.48 -4.14 -17.05
C SER A 503 17.30 -2.96 -16.54
N ALA A 504 16.82 -1.74 -16.80
CA ALA A 504 17.33 -0.53 -16.16
C ALA A 504 17.25 -0.58 -14.62
N LEU A 505 16.35 -1.40 -14.06
CA LEU A 505 16.21 -1.60 -12.62
C LEU A 505 17.46 -2.23 -11.99
N PHE A 506 18.23 -3.02 -12.75
CA PHE A 506 19.48 -3.62 -12.29
C PHE A 506 20.58 -2.58 -12.00
N ASN A 507 20.49 -1.38 -12.61
CA ASN A 507 21.44 -0.30 -12.38
C ASN A 507 21.05 0.61 -11.20
N ILE A 508 19.82 0.48 -10.71
CA ILE A 508 19.22 1.38 -9.70
C ILE A 508 19.02 0.67 -8.37
N MET A 509 18.53 -0.58 -8.38
CA MET A 509 18.32 -1.37 -7.16
C MET A 509 19.61 -1.97 -6.61
N TYR A 510 19.68 -2.10 -5.28
CA TYR A 510 20.77 -2.80 -4.60
C TYR A 510 20.82 -4.29 -4.92
N ASP A 511 19.66 -4.98 -4.84
CA ASP A 511 19.51 -6.36 -5.26
C ASP A 511 18.08 -6.59 -5.79
N VAL A 512 17.97 -6.95 -7.08
CA VAL A 512 16.69 -7.11 -7.77
C VAL A 512 15.99 -8.45 -7.52
N ILE A 513 16.65 -9.42 -6.88
CA ILE A 513 16.11 -10.76 -6.60
C ILE A 513 15.71 -10.89 -5.13
N ARG A 514 16.59 -10.44 -4.23
CA ARG A 514 16.31 -10.36 -2.78
C ARG A 514 15.42 -9.16 -2.43
N GLY A 515 15.49 -8.08 -3.21
CA GLY A 515 14.75 -6.84 -2.98
C GLY A 515 13.40 -6.71 -3.68
N PHE A 516 12.97 -7.69 -4.49
CA PHE A 516 11.65 -7.65 -5.11
C PHE A 516 10.61 -8.36 -4.23
N GLY A 517 9.70 -7.59 -3.65
CA GLY A 517 8.63 -8.08 -2.79
C GLY A 517 7.60 -8.90 -3.56
N ILE A 518 7.06 -9.95 -2.92
CA ILE A 518 5.90 -10.68 -3.43
C ILE A 518 4.64 -9.95 -2.97
N ASP A 519 3.97 -9.30 -3.92
CA ASP A 519 2.75 -8.52 -3.69
C ASP A 519 1.63 -9.33 -3.02
N ASP A 520 1.20 -8.89 -1.84
CA ASP A 520 0.13 -9.52 -1.08
C ASP A 520 -1.25 -9.32 -1.72
N LEU A 521 -1.51 -8.17 -2.36
CA LEU A 521 -2.78 -7.83 -3.00
C LEU A 521 -3.07 -8.77 -4.19
N HIS A 522 -2.26 -8.74 -5.24
CA HIS A 522 -2.54 -9.45 -6.48
C HIS A 522 -2.05 -10.90 -6.47
N THR A 523 -0.95 -11.22 -5.79
CA THR A 523 -0.43 -12.60 -5.75
C THR A 523 -1.18 -13.45 -4.72
N LEU A 524 -1.37 -12.95 -3.49
CA LEU A 524 -1.97 -13.74 -2.41
C LEU A 524 -3.49 -13.63 -2.37
N TYR A 525 -4.05 -12.44 -2.16
CA TYR A 525 -5.50 -12.32 -1.96
C TYR A 525 -6.28 -12.49 -3.27
N LEU A 526 -5.98 -11.73 -4.32
CA LEU A 526 -6.64 -11.85 -5.62
C LEU A 526 -6.13 -13.04 -6.46
N GLY A 527 -4.93 -13.55 -6.15
CA GLY A 527 -4.33 -14.72 -6.78
C GLY A 527 -4.70 -16.02 -6.06
N VAL A 528 -3.98 -16.36 -4.99
CA VAL A 528 -4.15 -17.62 -4.24
C VAL A 528 -5.55 -17.77 -3.63
N ILE A 529 -6.02 -16.80 -2.83
CA ILE A 529 -7.30 -16.92 -2.09
C ILE A 529 -8.48 -16.92 -3.06
N LYS A 530 -8.54 -15.97 -4.01
CA LYS A 530 -9.59 -15.94 -5.04
C LYS A 530 -9.55 -17.17 -5.97
N HIS A 531 -8.41 -17.86 -6.11
CA HIS A 531 -8.35 -19.16 -6.78
C HIS A 531 -8.95 -20.28 -5.92
N LYS A 532 -8.62 -20.36 -4.61
CA LYS A 532 -9.19 -21.37 -3.69
C LYS A 532 -10.72 -21.30 -3.65
N ILE A 533 -11.29 -20.10 -3.51
CA ILE A 533 -12.75 -19.89 -3.51
C ILE A 533 -13.39 -20.38 -4.82
N LYS A 534 -12.75 -20.16 -5.99
CA LYS A 534 -13.22 -20.70 -7.28
C LYS A 534 -13.23 -22.23 -7.30
N LEU A 535 -12.22 -22.90 -6.75
CA LEU A 535 -12.19 -24.37 -6.69
C LEU A 535 -13.35 -24.91 -5.86
N TRP A 536 -13.67 -24.25 -4.75
CA TRP A 536 -14.72 -24.65 -3.84
C TRP A 536 -16.13 -24.44 -4.39
N PHE A 537 -16.41 -23.30 -5.02
CA PHE A 537 -17.78 -22.88 -5.35
C PHE A 537 -18.13 -22.82 -6.85
N ASP A 538 -17.16 -22.81 -7.78
CA ASP A 538 -17.48 -22.78 -9.22
C ASP A 538 -18.17 -24.09 -9.66
N SER A 539 -19.32 -23.93 -10.32
CA SER A 539 -20.08 -25.00 -10.99
C SER A 539 -19.24 -26.00 -11.79
N LYS A 540 -18.14 -25.54 -12.41
CA LYS A 540 -17.17 -26.34 -13.17
C LYS A 540 -16.57 -27.49 -12.34
N TYR A 541 -16.44 -27.32 -11.03
CA TYR A 541 -15.82 -28.30 -10.13
C TYR A 541 -16.84 -29.05 -9.28
N SER A 542 -18.14 -28.93 -9.53
CA SER A 542 -19.20 -29.56 -8.73
C SER A 542 -19.11 -31.08 -8.54
N GLY A 543 -18.39 -31.80 -9.42
CA GLY A 543 -18.09 -33.24 -9.27
C GLY A 543 -16.73 -33.57 -8.63
N GLU A 544 -15.95 -32.56 -8.24
CA GLU A 544 -14.64 -32.72 -7.60
C GLU A 544 -14.80 -32.83 -6.07
N PRO A 545 -13.99 -33.65 -5.37
CA PRO A 545 -14.16 -33.91 -3.95
C PRO A 545 -13.87 -32.71 -3.03
N PHE A 546 -13.27 -31.64 -3.55
CA PHE A 546 -13.07 -30.38 -2.84
C PHE A 546 -14.24 -29.39 -3.02
N SER A 547 -15.23 -29.67 -3.87
CA SER A 547 -16.31 -28.72 -4.12
C SER A 547 -17.36 -28.75 -3.03
N ILE A 548 -17.66 -27.55 -2.52
CA ILE A 548 -18.71 -27.26 -1.55
C ILE A 548 -19.82 -26.40 -2.14
N ARG A 549 -19.93 -26.33 -3.48
CA ARG A 549 -20.98 -25.53 -4.16
C ARG A 549 -22.41 -25.86 -3.67
N LYS A 550 -22.67 -27.10 -3.25
CA LYS A 550 -23.98 -27.49 -2.68
C LYS A 550 -24.34 -26.78 -1.38
N TYR A 551 -23.36 -26.18 -0.70
CA TYR A 551 -23.53 -25.43 0.55
C TYR A 551 -23.42 -23.91 0.37
N LEU A 552 -23.44 -23.42 -0.88
CA LEU A 552 -23.28 -22.00 -1.22
C LEU A 552 -24.26 -21.09 -0.48
N GLY A 553 -25.55 -21.46 -0.41
CA GLY A 553 -26.55 -20.72 0.36
C GLY A 553 -26.23 -20.65 1.86
N VAL A 554 -25.82 -21.76 2.47
CA VAL A 554 -25.40 -21.80 3.90
C VAL A 554 -24.21 -20.88 4.14
N VAL A 555 -23.24 -20.85 3.22
CA VAL A 555 -22.08 -19.96 3.31
C VAL A 555 -22.49 -18.48 3.16
N ASP A 556 -23.40 -18.16 2.23
CA ASP A 556 -23.89 -16.80 2.03
C ASP A 556 -24.80 -16.31 3.16
N ASP A 557 -25.53 -17.21 3.84
CA ASP A 557 -26.30 -16.91 5.05
C ASP A 557 -25.37 -16.70 6.26
N ARG A 558 -24.34 -17.54 6.43
CA ARG A 558 -23.27 -17.35 7.43
C ARG A 558 -22.49 -16.05 7.21
N LEU A 559 -22.25 -15.64 5.96
CA LEU A 559 -21.62 -14.34 5.65
C LEU A 559 -22.54 -13.15 5.96
N ALA A 560 -23.85 -13.27 5.72
CA ALA A 560 -24.80 -12.15 5.86
C ALA A 560 -24.98 -11.65 7.29
N VAL A 561 -24.71 -12.48 8.31
CA VAL A 561 -24.79 -12.11 9.74
C VAL A 561 -23.50 -11.48 10.29
N ILE A 562 -22.41 -11.49 9.53
CA ILE A 562 -21.10 -10.99 9.99
C ILE A 562 -21.06 -9.45 9.85
N HIS A 563 -20.88 -8.77 10.98
CA HIS A 563 -20.81 -7.32 11.07
C HIS A 563 -19.37 -6.86 11.40
N PRO A 564 -18.58 -6.43 10.41
CA PRO A 564 -17.16 -6.12 10.62
C PRO A 564 -16.97 -4.84 11.44
N PRO A 565 -15.88 -4.74 12.23
CA PRO A 565 -15.49 -3.51 12.93
C PRO A 565 -15.29 -2.30 12.02
N ASN A 566 -15.40 -1.09 12.57
CA ASN A 566 -15.23 0.20 11.88
C ASN A 566 -13.89 0.37 11.13
N PHE A 567 -12.86 -0.41 11.46
CA PHE A 567 -11.59 -0.42 10.72
C PHE A 567 -11.66 -1.22 9.39
N LEU A 568 -12.76 -1.93 9.15
CA LEU A 568 -13.11 -2.58 7.89
C LEU A 568 -14.45 -1.98 7.42
N GLU A 569 -14.38 -1.00 6.53
CA GLU A 569 -15.50 -0.13 6.17
C GLU A 569 -16.74 -0.84 5.60
N ARG A 570 -16.63 -2.10 5.17
CA ARG A 570 -17.69 -2.87 4.48
C ARG A 570 -17.65 -4.35 4.84
N GLY A 571 -18.83 -4.95 4.94
CA GLY A 571 -19.01 -6.41 5.00
C GLY A 571 -18.62 -7.11 3.71
N ILE A 572 -18.42 -8.43 3.79
CA ILE A 572 -18.13 -9.27 2.63
C ILE A 572 -19.42 -9.50 1.83
N ARG A 573 -19.34 -9.33 0.51
CA ARG A 573 -20.45 -9.60 -0.42
C ARG A 573 -20.71 -11.09 -0.62
N ARG A 574 -21.91 -11.45 -1.11
CA ARG A 574 -22.28 -12.85 -1.34
C ARG A 574 -21.42 -13.53 -2.41
N ILE A 575 -21.27 -14.85 -2.32
CA ILE A 575 -20.48 -15.63 -3.26
C ILE A 575 -21.27 -15.95 -4.53
N GLU A 576 -22.57 -16.29 -4.44
CA GLU A 576 -23.32 -16.82 -5.59
C GLU A 576 -23.36 -15.84 -6.78
N GLU A 577 -23.62 -14.56 -6.53
CA GLU A 577 -23.81 -13.55 -7.58
C GLU A 577 -22.69 -12.50 -7.62
N GLU A 578 -22.06 -12.19 -6.48
CA GLU A 578 -21.17 -11.02 -6.37
C GLU A 578 -19.67 -11.34 -6.37
N PHE A 579 -19.28 -12.62 -6.28
CA PHE A 579 -17.87 -13.04 -6.16
C PHE A 579 -16.95 -12.55 -7.29
N SER A 580 -17.48 -12.31 -8.50
CA SER A 580 -16.70 -11.69 -9.57
C SER A 580 -16.16 -10.31 -9.17
N TYR A 581 -16.95 -9.54 -8.44
CA TYR A 581 -16.66 -8.17 -8.02
C TYR A 581 -15.84 -8.07 -6.74
N TRP A 582 -15.61 -9.16 -5.99
CA TRP A 582 -14.81 -9.16 -4.76
C TRP A 582 -13.43 -8.54 -4.99
N ASN A 583 -13.08 -7.55 -4.16
CA ASN A 583 -11.81 -6.84 -4.23
C ASN A 583 -10.74 -7.45 -3.29
N GLY A 584 -9.56 -6.84 -3.23
CA GLY A 584 -8.46 -7.30 -2.37
C GLY A 584 -8.80 -7.28 -0.88
N ASN A 585 -9.51 -6.25 -0.40
CA ASN A 585 -9.88 -6.12 1.01
C ASN A 585 -10.89 -7.20 1.43
N GLU A 586 -11.85 -7.57 0.59
CA GLU A 586 -12.77 -8.68 0.86
C GLU A 586 -12.03 -10.03 0.85
N CYS A 587 -11.12 -10.26 -0.10
CA CYS A 587 -10.31 -11.48 -0.13
C CYS A 587 -9.36 -11.58 1.09
N LYS A 588 -8.82 -10.44 1.56
CA LYS A 588 -8.04 -10.32 2.80
C LYS A 588 -8.90 -10.57 4.04
N THR A 589 -10.11 -10.02 4.09
CA THR A 589 -11.05 -10.18 5.21
C THR A 589 -11.54 -11.63 5.31
N TRP A 590 -11.86 -12.24 4.17
CA TRP A 590 -12.14 -13.67 4.06
C TRP A 590 -10.98 -14.50 4.61
N ALA A 591 -9.76 -14.31 4.08
CA ALA A 591 -8.60 -15.11 4.46
C ALA A 591 -8.29 -15.06 5.96
N HIS A 592 -8.25 -13.87 6.56
CA HIS A 592 -7.76 -13.69 7.94
C HIS A 592 -8.82 -13.79 9.03
N TYR A 593 -10.09 -13.49 8.73
CA TYR A 593 -11.15 -13.42 9.75
C TYR A 593 -12.27 -14.42 9.51
N THR A 594 -12.98 -14.35 8.37
CA THR A 594 -14.28 -15.03 8.27
C THR A 594 -14.20 -16.47 7.75
N SER A 595 -13.20 -16.81 6.93
CA SER A 595 -13.23 -18.05 6.16
C SER A 595 -13.20 -19.32 7.00
N ILE A 596 -12.36 -19.40 8.04
CA ILE A 596 -12.23 -20.63 8.83
C ILE A 596 -13.52 -20.94 9.61
N PRO A 597 -14.12 -20.01 10.40
CA PRO A 597 -15.40 -20.27 11.05
C PRO A 597 -16.54 -20.54 10.06
N VAL A 598 -16.62 -19.79 8.96
CA VAL A 598 -17.67 -19.95 7.95
C VAL A 598 -17.59 -21.30 7.24
N LEU A 599 -16.38 -21.84 7.02
CA LEU A 599 -16.14 -23.14 6.37
C LEU A 599 -16.18 -24.33 7.35
N ASN A 600 -16.18 -24.10 8.66
CA ASN A 600 -16.22 -25.16 9.67
C ASN A 600 -17.50 -26.00 9.52
N GLY A 601 -17.36 -27.33 9.55
CA GLY A 601 -18.46 -28.28 9.27
C GLY A 601 -18.96 -28.32 7.82
N ILE A 602 -18.43 -27.49 6.91
CA ILE A 602 -18.84 -27.42 5.49
C ILE A 602 -17.74 -27.96 4.57
N LEU A 603 -16.51 -27.49 4.73
CA LEU A 603 -15.35 -27.93 3.94
C LEU A 603 -14.77 -29.20 4.58
N PRO A 604 -14.60 -30.32 3.84
CA PRO A 604 -14.12 -31.56 4.43
C PRO A 604 -12.72 -31.40 5.06
N ASP A 605 -12.52 -31.97 6.24
CA ASP A 605 -11.41 -31.69 7.16
C ASP A 605 -10.04 -31.63 6.47
N ARG A 606 -9.70 -32.62 5.63
CA ARG A 606 -8.42 -32.64 4.89
C ARG A 606 -8.14 -31.39 4.03
N TYR A 607 -9.18 -30.70 3.58
CA TYR A 607 -9.08 -29.45 2.81
C TYR A 607 -9.12 -28.22 3.70
N LEU A 608 -9.81 -28.30 4.84
CA LEU A 608 -9.88 -27.26 5.86
C LEU A 608 -8.57 -27.17 6.64
N GLU A 609 -8.04 -28.28 7.14
CA GLU A 609 -6.71 -28.40 7.75
C GLU A 609 -5.59 -27.92 6.82
N HIS A 610 -5.67 -28.25 5.52
CA HIS A 610 -4.73 -27.77 4.52
C HIS A 610 -4.84 -26.25 4.34
N TYR A 611 -6.06 -25.71 4.36
CA TYR A 611 -6.27 -24.27 4.26
C TYR A 611 -5.84 -23.52 5.53
N ILE A 612 -6.02 -24.11 6.71
CA ILE A 612 -5.53 -23.59 8.00
C ILE A 612 -4.01 -23.45 7.97
N ASP A 613 -3.26 -24.41 7.40
CA ASP A 613 -1.80 -24.29 7.27
C ASP A 613 -1.42 -23.02 6.46
N LEU A 614 -2.10 -22.75 5.34
CA LEU A 614 -1.88 -21.50 4.58
C LEU A 614 -2.24 -20.25 5.38
N ILE A 615 -3.43 -20.20 5.99
CA ILE A 615 -3.87 -19.00 6.73
C ILE A 615 -2.96 -18.73 7.92
N SER A 616 -2.54 -19.77 8.65
CA SER A 616 -1.56 -19.67 9.75
C SER A 616 -0.27 -18.98 9.28
N CYS A 617 0.28 -19.42 8.16
CA CYS A 617 1.48 -18.79 7.59
C CYS A 617 1.24 -17.35 7.12
N LEU A 618 0.11 -17.08 6.46
CA LEU A 618 -0.22 -15.72 6.00
C LEU A 618 -0.44 -14.73 7.15
N GLN A 619 -1.03 -15.18 8.26
CA GLN A 619 -1.18 -14.36 9.47
C GLN A 619 0.19 -14.06 10.08
N ILE A 620 1.03 -15.09 10.30
CA ILE A 620 2.39 -14.92 10.85
C ILE A 620 3.24 -13.97 10.00
N LEU A 621 3.27 -14.15 8.68
CA LEU A 621 4.13 -13.36 7.79
C LEU A 621 3.66 -11.90 7.61
N GLN A 622 2.44 -11.57 8.05
CA GLN A 622 1.88 -10.21 8.06
C GLN A 622 1.93 -9.52 9.44
N SER A 623 2.26 -10.25 10.51
CA SER A 623 2.37 -9.72 11.88
C SER A 623 3.39 -8.56 11.99
N SER A 624 3.19 -7.68 12.98
CA SER A 624 4.13 -6.61 13.35
C SER A 624 5.44 -7.09 13.94
N SER A 625 5.54 -8.36 14.34
CA SER A 625 6.72 -8.94 14.96
C SER A 625 6.74 -10.44 14.67
N ILE A 626 7.81 -10.91 14.03
CA ILE A 626 7.97 -12.31 13.61
C ILE A 626 9.24 -12.87 14.26
N SER A 627 9.10 -13.93 15.05
CA SER A 627 10.27 -14.62 15.62
C SER A 627 10.97 -15.50 14.58
N PRO A 628 12.27 -15.78 14.72
CA PRO A 628 12.99 -16.69 13.82
C PRO A 628 12.35 -18.09 13.72
N GLN A 629 11.79 -18.59 14.82
CA GLN A 629 11.10 -19.90 14.87
C GLN A 629 9.76 -19.85 14.13
N GLN A 630 9.02 -18.74 14.22
CA GLN A 630 7.78 -18.54 13.44
C GLN A 630 8.06 -18.47 11.94
N LEU A 631 9.15 -17.79 11.53
CA LEU A 631 9.55 -17.73 10.13
C LEU A 631 9.98 -19.11 9.59
N LEU A 632 10.74 -19.88 10.36
CA LEU A 632 11.12 -21.26 10.01
C LEU A 632 9.89 -22.18 9.90
N PHE A 633 8.96 -22.09 10.87
CA PHE A 633 7.68 -22.81 10.80
C PHE A 633 6.92 -22.48 9.51
N CYS A 634 6.86 -21.20 9.11
CA CYS A 634 6.22 -20.79 7.86
C CYS A 634 6.94 -21.32 6.62
N GLN A 635 8.27 -21.39 6.62
CA GLN A 635 9.04 -21.98 5.53
C GLN A 635 8.65 -23.45 5.33
N ASP A 636 8.74 -24.27 6.38
CA ASP A 636 8.44 -25.69 6.33
C ASP A 636 6.96 -25.96 5.97
N LYS A 637 6.04 -25.20 6.57
CA LYS A 637 4.60 -25.35 6.32
C LYS A 637 4.16 -24.91 4.94
N LEU A 638 4.79 -23.89 4.35
CA LEU A 638 4.50 -23.49 2.97
C LEU A 638 5.06 -24.49 1.95
N GLU A 639 6.21 -25.13 2.22
CA GLU A 639 6.68 -26.26 1.41
C GLU A 639 5.70 -27.45 1.45
N GLU A 640 5.28 -27.85 2.65
CA GLU A 640 4.28 -28.90 2.85
C GLU A 640 2.95 -28.55 2.17
N TYR A 641 2.46 -27.32 2.36
CA TYR A 641 1.21 -26.84 1.77
C TYR A 641 1.22 -26.93 0.24
N VAL A 642 2.28 -26.47 -0.43
CA VAL A 642 2.38 -26.45 -1.89
C VAL A 642 2.51 -27.88 -2.45
N LYS A 643 3.28 -28.75 -1.79
CA LYS A 643 3.36 -30.18 -2.12
C LYS A 643 1.99 -30.86 -2.00
N ASN A 644 1.28 -30.63 -0.90
CA ASN A 644 -0.03 -31.24 -0.64
C ASN A 644 -1.15 -30.64 -1.49
N PHE A 645 -1.03 -29.39 -1.95
CA PHE A 645 -2.01 -28.76 -2.86
C PHE A 645 -2.10 -29.53 -4.19
N GLU A 646 -0.97 -29.98 -4.75
CA GLU A 646 -0.96 -30.80 -5.96
C GLU A 646 -1.74 -32.10 -5.78
N ILE A 647 -1.58 -32.77 -4.63
CA ILE A 647 -2.25 -34.03 -4.30
C ILE A 647 -3.76 -33.82 -4.09
N LEU A 648 -4.13 -32.74 -3.39
CA LEU A 648 -5.51 -32.47 -2.98
C LEU A 648 -6.40 -31.88 -4.09
N TYR A 649 -5.83 -31.06 -4.97
CA TYR A 649 -6.57 -30.33 -6.01
C TYR A 649 -6.20 -30.75 -7.44
N GLY A 650 -5.01 -31.33 -7.65
CA GLY A 650 -4.51 -31.81 -8.93
C GLY A 650 -3.55 -30.83 -9.63
N SER A 651 -2.53 -31.37 -10.29
CA SER A 651 -1.43 -30.64 -10.94
C SER A 651 -1.85 -29.52 -11.90
N ARG A 652 -3.00 -29.66 -12.59
CA ARG A 652 -3.58 -28.62 -13.48
C ARG A 652 -3.83 -27.27 -12.81
N HIS A 653 -3.85 -27.20 -11.47
CA HIS A 653 -4.09 -25.98 -10.69
C HIS A 653 -2.82 -25.38 -10.07
N MET A 654 -1.65 -25.99 -10.27
CA MET A 654 -0.35 -25.50 -9.77
C MET A 654 0.12 -24.25 -10.54
N ALA A 655 -0.64 -23.17 -10.46
CA ALA A 655 -0.32 -21.88 -11.09
C ALA A 655 0.85 -21.17 -10.39
N MET A 656 1.49 -20.23 -11.08
CA MET A 656 2.65 -19.47 -10.56
C MET A 656 2.39 -18.84 -9.16
N VAL A 657 1.17 -18.37 -8.89
CA VAL A 657 0.80 -17.81 -7.57
C VAL A 657 0.96 -18.79 -6.41
N PHE A 658 0.75 -20.09 -6.63
CA PHE A 658 0.99 -21.13 -5.61
C PHE A 658 2.47 -21.47 -5.49
N HIS A 659 3.23 -21.46 -6.59
CA HIS A 659 4.69 -21.62 -6.53
C HIS A 659 5.37 -20.47 -5.76
N LEU A 660 4.86 -19.24 -5.88
CA LEU A 660 5.39 -18.08 -5.14
C LEU A 660 5.24 -18.19 -3.61
N LEU A 661 4.34 -19.03 -3.11
CA LEU A 661 4.25 -19.35 -1.68
C LEU A 661 5.56 -19.93 -1.12
N LEU A 662 6.30 -20.71 -1.94
CA LEU A 662 7.60 -21.30 -1.58
C LEU A 662 8.72 -20.28 -1.34
N HIS A 663 8.48 -19.00 -1.66
CA HIS A 663 9.45 -17.92 -1.58
C HIS A 663 9.05 -16.82 -0.59
N LEU A 664 7.87 -16.90 0.05
CA LEU A 664 7.44 -15.87 1.01
C LEU A 664 8.41 -15.76 2.20
N ALA A 665 8.84 -16.88 2.77
CA ALA A 665 9.82 -16.88 3.85
C ALA A 665 11.17 -16.26 3.41
N PHE A 666 11.64 -16.57 2.19
CA PHE A 666 12.85 -15.97 1.62
C PHE A 666 12.73 -14.45 1.48
N VAL A 667 11.59 -13.93 0.99
CA VAL A 667 11.37 -12.48 0.88
C VAL A 667 11.29 -11.83 2.26
N VAL A 668 10.61 -12.46 3.23
CA VAL A 668 10.54 -11.92 4.61
C VAL A 668 11.91 -11.90 5.31
N THR A 669 12.77 -12.89 5.09
CA THR A 669 14.17 -12.86 5.56
C THR A 669 14.93 -11.65 5.02
N ASN A 670 14.67 -11.24 3.77
CA ASN A 670 15.42 -10.17 3.09
C ASN A 670 14.86 -8.76 3.31
N LEU A 671 13.52 -8.62 3.38
CA LEU A 671 12.80 -7.34 3.40
C LEU A 671 11.94 -7.10 4.66
N GLY A 672 11.96 -8.00 5.64
CA GLY A 672 11.09 -7.89 6.82
C GLY A 672 9.64 -8.33 6.53
N PRO A 673 8.68 -8.01 7.42
CA PRO A 673 7.32 -8.55 7.36
C PRO A 673 6.55 -8.07 6.11
N MET A 674 5.59 -8.86 5.63
CA MET A 674 4.90 -8.60 4.33
C MET A 674 4.22 -7.23 4.23
N ARG A 675 3.75 -6.71 5.37
CA ARG A 675 3.19 -5.34 5.50
C ARG A 675 4.15 -4.23 5.02
N SER A 676 5.46 -4.45 5.05
CA SER A 676 6.47 -3.46 4.70
C SER A 676 6.73 -3.33 3.19
N TYR A 677 6.02 -4.10 2.36
CA TYR A 677 6.02 -3.99 0.88
C TYR A 677 4.66 -4.34 0.24
N SER A 678 3.56 -4.08 0.96
CA SER A 678 2.18 -4.32 0.51
C SER A 678 1.75 -3.34 -0.59
N CYS A 679 0.95 -3.81 -1.57
CA CYS A 679 0.45 -2.95 -2.66
C CYS A 679 -0.92 -2.28 -2.40
N PHE A 680 -1.60 -2.59 -1.30
CA PHE A 680 -2.88 -1.96 -0.95
C PHE A 680 -2.84 -0.40 -0.90
N PRO A 681 -1.77 0.24 -0.38
CA PRO A 681 -1.67 1.70 -0.39
C PRO A 681 -1.57 2.26 -1.81
N TYR A 682 -0.77 1.63 -2.68
CA TYR A 682 -0.59 2.07 -4.06
C TYR A 682 -1.85 1.91 -4.89
N GLU A 683 -2.60 0.81 -4.73
CA GLU A 683 -3.89 0.63 -5.39
C GLU A 683 -4.93 1.68 -4.93
N SER A 684 -4.87 2.10 -3.66
CA SER A 684 -5.71 3.19 -3.16
C SER A 684 -5.33 4.54 -3.80
N LEU A 685 -4.03 4.86 -3.89
CA LEU A 685 -3.52 6.05 -4.57
C LEU A 685 -3.84 6.04 -6.07
N ASN A 686 -3.73 4.90 -6.75
CA ASN A 686 -4.15 4.72 -8.14
C ASN A 686 -5.62 5.13 -8.33
N GLY A 687 -6.49 4.66 -7.44
CA GLY A 687 -7.91 5.02 -7.43
C GLY A 687 -8.16 6.52 -7.25
N GLU A 688 -7.38 7.20 -6.39
CA GLU A 688 -7.47 8.65 -6.22
C GLU A 688 -6.97 9.44 -7.44
N ILE A 689 -5.82 9.06 -8.01
CA ILE A 689 -5.26 9.74 -9.20
C ILE A 689 -6.20 9.61 -10.41
N LEU A 690 -6.83 8.45 -10.60
CA LEU A 690 -7.82 8.26 -11.67
C LEU A 690 -9.00 9.25 -11.57
N LYS A 691 -9.49 9.56 -10.37
CA LYS A 691 -10.62 10.48 -10.18
C LYS A 691 -10.29 11.90 -10.66
N MET A 692 -9.01 12.28 -10.70
CA MET A 692 -8.59 13.60 -11.19
C MET A 692 -8.67 13.73 -12.73
N ILE A 693 -8.92 12.62 -13.44
CA ILE A 693 -9.03 12.57 -14.91
C ILE A 693 -10.52 12.61 -15.28
N HIS A 694 -11.01 13.80 -15.62
CA HIS A 694 -12.43 14.09 -15.83
C HIS A 694 -12.88 14.01 -17.30
N GLY A 695 -11.96 13.76 -18.24
CA GLY A 695 -12.30 13.65 -19.66
C GLY A 695 -11.14 13.19 -20.54
N THR A 696 -11.42 12.94 -21.82
CA THR A 696 -10.46 12.38 -22.80
C THR A 696 -9.60 13.43 -23.53
N ARG A 697 -9.88 14.74 -23.36
CA ARG A 697 -9.12 15.86 -23.94
C ARG A 697 -8.16 16.42 -22.89
N TYR A 698 -6.94 16.80 -23.30
CA TYR A 698 -5.93 17.43 -22.43
C TYR A 698 -5.63 16.64 -21.15
N VAL A 699 -5.50 15.32 -21.26
CA VAL A 699 -5.23 14.44 -20.11
C VAL A 699 -3.85 14.75 -19.52
N GLU A 700 -2.91 15.20 -20.35
CA GLU A 700 -1.58 15.66 -19.99
C GLU A 700 -1.65 16.82 -19.00
N THR A 701 -2.44 17.85 -19.31
CA THR A 701 -2.65 19.01 -18.43
C THR A 701 -3.43 18.61 -17.17
N GLN A 702 -4.43 17.73 -17.29
CA GLN A 702 -5.19 17.25 -16.13
C GLN A 702 -4.32 16.47 -15.14
N LEU A 703 -3.48 15.54 -15.63
CA LEU A 703 -2.55 14.75 -14.84
C LEU A 703 -1.46 15.62 -14.21
N ALA A 704 -0.86 16.51 -15.00
CA ALA A 704 0.18 17.40 -14.51
C ALA A 704 -0.37 18.35 -13.44
N SER A 705 -1.51 19.00 -13.67
CA SER A 705 -2.17 19.79 -12.63
C SER A 705 -2.50 18.93 -11.42
N GLY A 706 -3.22 17.81 -11.56
CA GLY A 706 -3.63 16.98 -10.42
C GLY A 706 -2.46 16.50 -9.56
N CYS A 707 -1.39 15.98 -10.17
CA CYS A 707 -0.26 15.40 -9.45
C CYS A 707 0.73 16.46 -8.93
N PHE A 708 0.86 17.60 -9.62
CA PHE A 708 1.53 18.78 -9.08
C PHE A 708 0.81 19.28 -7.82
N LEU A 709 -0.50 19.45 -7.90
CA LEU A 709 -1.31 19.93 -6.79
C LEU A 709 -1.25 18.96 -5.60
N ILE A 710 -1.35 17.63 -5.81
CA ILE A 710 -1.15 16.64 -4.72
C ILE A 710 0.24 16.77 -4.09
N SER A 711 1.30 16.86 -4.89
CA SER A 711 2.69 16.82 -4.38
C SER A 711 3.10 18.13 -3.68
N GLN A 712 2.62 19.29 -4.15
CA GLN A 712 2.97 20.59 -3.58
C GLN A 712 2.05 21.02 -2.43
N LEU A 713 0.81 20.53 -2.36
CA LEU A 713 -0.15 20.97 -1.34
C LEU A 713 0.36 20.85 0.10
N PRO A 714 1.02 19.76 0.55
CA PRO A 714 1.56 19.68 1.90
C PRO A 714 2.62 20.74 2.21
N HIS A 715 3.42 21.13 1.22
CA HIS A 715 4.44 22.17 1.36
C HIS A 715 3.81 23.53 1.48
N LYS A 716 2.86 23.83 0.60
CA LYS A 716 2.17 25.12 0.59
C LYS A 716 1.34 25.33 1.86
N VAL A 717 0.67 24.28 2.36
CA VAL A 717 -0.01 24.30 3.68
C VAL A 717 0.99 24.49 4.83
N ALA A 718 2.17 23.88 4.79
CA ALA A 718 3.18 24.05 5.83
C ALA A 718 3.73 25.50 5.88
N SER A 719 3.86 26.17 4.73
CA SER A 719 4.36 27.55 4.62
C SER A 719 3.34 28.65 4.92
N LEU A 720 2.04 28.34 5.12
CA LEU A 720 1.03 29.36 5.42
C LEU A 720 1.33 30.08 6.74
N LYS A 721 1.17 31.42 6.74
CA LYS A 721 1.40 32.28 7.91
C LYS A 721 0.19 32.26 8.86
N CYS A 722 -1.03 32.27 8.32
CA CYS A 722 -2.27 32.28 9.09
C CYS A 722 -2.59 30.91 9.70
N ALA A 723 -2.47 30.81 11.03
CA ALA A 723 -2.70 29.58 11.78
C ALA A 723 -4.09 28.97 11.51
N SER A 724 -5.15 29.79 11.49
CA SER A 724 -6.53 29.28 11.27
C SER A 724 -6.74 28.63 9.89
N VAL A 725 -6.07 29.13 8.85
CA VAL A 725 -6.11 28.53 7.50
C VAL A 725 -5.27 27.26 7.47
N LYS A 726 -4.10 27.27 8.10
CA LYS A 726 -3.22 26.10 8.24
C LYS A 726 -3.92 24.95 8.99
N ASP A 727 -4.58 25.26 10.10
CA ASP A 727 -5.38 24.32 10.88
C ASP A 727 -6.57 23.79 10.08
N TYR A 728 -7.33 24.66 9.39
CA TYR A 728 -8.40 24.24 8.48
C TYR A 728 -7.89 23.25 7.42
N CYS A 729 -6.81 23.60 6.71
CA CYS A 729 -6.23 22.72 5.70
C CYS A 729 -5.79 21.38 6.29
N PHE A 730 -5.17 21.41 7.48
CA PHE A 730 -4.75 20.21 8.19
C PHE A 730 -5.95 19.32 8.61
N GLU A 731 -7.03 19.89 9.13
CA GLU A 731 -8.26 19.17 9.50
C GLU A 731 -9.02 18.61 8.30
N VAL A 732 -9.04 19.34 7.18
CA VAL A 732 -9.62 18.89 5.89
C VAL A 732 -8.83 17.69 5.37
N MET A 733 -7.50 17.76 5.35
CA MET A 733 -6.63 16.65 4.95
C MET A 733 -6.73 15.45 5.91
N HIS A 734 -7.02 15.68 7.20
CA HIS A 734 -7.11 14.64 8.23
C HIS A 734 -8.50 14.54 8.90
N PRO A 735 -9.56 14.05 8.21
CA PRO A 735 -10.93 14.03 8.74
C PRO A 735 -11.11 13.27 10.06
N SER A 736 -10.21 12.32 10.37
CA SER A 736 -10.20 11.59 11.65
C SER A 736 -9.86 12.47 12.86
N LEU A 737 -9.49 13.74 12.65
CA LEU A 737 -9.31 14.76 13.67
C LEU A 737 -10.58 15.58 13.95
N ARG A 738 -11.56 15.65 13.03
CA ARG A 738 -12.85 16.38 13.19
C ARG A 738 -13.81 15.78 14.24
N LEU A 739 -13.33 14.87 15.07
CA LEU A 739 -14.10 14.36 16.20
C LEU A 739 -14.16 15.44 17.28
N LYS A 740 -15.36 15.77 17.78
CA LYS A 740 -15.53 16.62 18.97
C LYS A 740 -14.89 15.96 20.19
N LYS A 741 -13.59 16.22 20.38
CA LYS A 741 -12.82 15.91 21.58
C LYS A 741 -13.48 16.65 22.75
N LEU A 742 -13.68 15.95 23.86
CA LEU A 742 -14.18 16.55 25.10
C LEU A 742 -13.04 16.85 26.06
N GLU A 743 -12.14 15.90 26.22
CA GLU A 743 -11.09 15.91 27.22
C GLU A 743 -9.88 15.13 26.70
N ASP A 744 -8.69 15.64 27.00
CA ASP A 744 -7.43 14.96 26.73
C ASP A 744 -7.07 14.09 27.92
N LEU A 745 -6.92 12.79 27.66
CA LEU A 745 -6.60 11.75 28.62
C LEU A 745 -5.25 11.09 28.29
N SER A 746 -4.46 11.74 27.42
CA SER A 746 -3.17 11.24 26.94
C SER A 746 -2.15 11.15 28.07
N ASN A 747 -1.18 10.26 27.87
CA ASN A 747 0.00 10.15 28.72
C ASN A 747 1.27 10.18 27.84
N ASN A 748 2.45 10.09 28.44
CA ASN A 748 3.74 10.15 27.71
C ASN A 748 3.95 9.02 26.68
N GLN A 749 3.07 8.01 26.62
CA GLN A 749 3.18 6.86 25.73
C GLN A 749 2.10 6.85 24.64
N GLU A 750 0.87 7.27 24.95
CA GLU A 750 -0.29 7.16 24.06
C GLU A 750 -1.23 8.37 24.10
N THR A 751 -1.79 8.73 22.94
CA THR A 751 -2.80 9.78 22.83
C THR A 751 -4.20 9.24 23.05
N ILE A 752 -4.97 9.82 23.98
CA ILE A 752 -6.31 9.35 24.36
C ILE A 752 -7.26 10.55 24.47
N PHE A 753 -8.43 10.48 23.85
CA PHE A 753 -9.46 11.51 23.92
C PHE A 753 -10.85 10.89 24.16
N SER A 754 -11.62 11.46 25.08
CA SER A 754 -13.07 11.22 25.13
C SER A 754 -13.77 12.01 24.02
N VAL A 755 -14.82 11.44 23.40
CA VAL A 755 -15.40 11.98 22.17
C VAL A 755 -16.93 12.05 22.20
N GLY A 756 -17.49 13.25 21.97
CA GLY A 756 -18.93 13.47 21.77
C GLY A 756 -19.54 14.49 22.73
N THR A 757 -20.25 14.01 23.75
CA THR A 757 -20.88 14.84 24.80
C THR A 757 -21.04 14.01 26.07
N TYR A 758 -20.74 14.58 27.23
CA TYR A 758 -21.00 13.95 28.53
C TYR A 758 -22.48 13.99 28.90
N ARG A 759 -22.97 12.97 29.61
CA ARG A 759 -24.34 12.87 30.13
C ARG A 759 -24.33 12.28 31.53
N GLU A 760 -24.96 12.94 32.48
CA GLU A 760 -25.13 12.42 33.84
C GLU A 760 -25.84 11.06 33.84
N LEU A 761 -25.27 10.07 34.55
CA LEU A 761 -25.83 8.73 34.66
C LEU A 761 -26.98 8.70 35.67
N LYS A 762 -28.22 8.57 35.20
CA LYS A 762 -29.43 8.49 36.04
C LYS A 762 -29.65 7.11 36.69
N THR A 763 -28.60 6.58 37.30
CA THR A 763 -28.48 5.26 37.98
C THR A 763 -28.78 4.02 37.14
N GLU A 764 -27.71 3.29 36.79
CA GLU A 764 -27.77 1.89 36.37
C GLU A 764 -27.02 1.02 37.39
N SER A 765 -27.68 0.00 37.93
CA SER A 765 -27.18 -0.74 39.11
C SER A 765 -25.90 -1.53 38.84
N TYR A 766 -25.70 -2.02 37.62
CA TYR A 766 -24.52 -2.79 37.23
C TYR A 766 -23.29 -1.90 37.05
N VAL A 767 -23.42 -0.69 36.48
CA VAL A 767 -22.32 0.28 36.33
C VAL A 767 -21.75 0.66 37.70
N SER A 768 -22.62 1.03 38.65
CA SER A 768 -22.19 1.31 40.02
C SER A 768 -21.59 0.09 40.72
N SER A 769 -22.07 -1.13 40.41
CA SER A 769 -21.52 -2.37 40.98
C SER A 769 -20.16 -2.75 40.40
N ALA A 770 -19.94 -2.49 39.10
CA ALA A 770 -18.65 -2.68 38.43
C ALA A 770 -17.60 -1.70 38.96
N LEU A 771 -17.98 -0.43 39.16
CA LEU A 771 -17.12 0.60 39.74
C LEU A 771 -16.78 0.32 41.22
N LYS A 772 -17.74 -0.10 42.05
CA LYS A 772 -17.51 -0.44 43.47
C LYS A 772 -16.54 -1.61 43.68
N LYS A 773 -16.37 -2.49 42.68
CA LYS A 773 -15.39 -3.57 42.70
C LYS A 773 -13.96 -3.10 42.38
N ASN A 774 -13.79 -1.88 41.88
CA ASN A 774 -12.48 -1.30 41.63
C ASN A 774 -11.93 -0.67 42.93
N SER A 775 -10.89 -1.27 43.49
CA SER A 775 -10.26 -0.88 44.76
C SER A 775 -9.64 0.52 44.78
N GLU A 776 -9.48 1.18 43.63
CA GLU A 776 -8.95 2.54 43.55
C GLU A 776 -9.98 3.64 43.84
N LEU A 777 -11.28 3.33 43.84
CA LEU A 777 -12.36 4.31 43.97
C LEU A 777 -12.86 4.39 45.42
N LYS A 778 -12.36 5.36 46.18
CA LYS A 778 -12.66 5.52 47.62
C LYS A 778 -13.93 6.33 47.93
N SER A 779 -14.23 7.36 47.13
CA SER A 779 -15.45 8.16 47.24
C SER A 779 -15.82 8.72 45.87
N ILE A 780 -17.01 8.38 45.36
CA ILE A 780 -17.50 8.82 44.05
C ILE A 780 -18.48 9.97 44.28
N SER A 781 -18.20 11.15 43.73
CA SER A 781 -19.06 12.34 43.85
C SER A 781 -20.05 12.46 42.70
N SER A 782 -19.63 12.15 41.47
CA SER A 782 -20.53 12.08 40.31
C SER A 782 -20.05 11.07 39.26
N ILE A 783 -20.98 10.62 38.42
CA ILE A 783 -20.71 9.73 37.28
C ILE A 783 -21.36 10.34 36.03
N GLU A 784 -20.52 10.68 35.06
CA GLU A 784 -20.96 11.06 33.71
C GLU A 784 -20.64 9.93 32.73
N THR A 785 -21.40 9.85 31.65
CA THR A 785 -21.24 8.85 30.58
C THR A 785 -20.90 9.51 29.26
N TYR A 786 -20.20 8.77 28.42
CA TYR A 786 -19.95 9.12 27.03
C TYR A 786 -19.87 7.85 26.18
N LEU A 787 -20.02 8.01 24.86
CA LEU A 787 -20.31 6.88 23.97
C LEU A 787 -19.12 6.42 23.11
N ARG A 788 -18.03 7.20 23.06
CA ARG A 788 -16.89 6.97 22.17
C ARG A 788 -15.57 7.45 22.77
N LEU A 789 -14.51 6.70 22.56
CA LEU A 789 -13.14 7.01 22.98
C LEU A 789 -12.21 6.87 21.78
N LYS A 790 -11.37 7.87 21.50
CA LYS A 790 -10.26 7.75 20.55
C LYS A 790 -9.00 7.43 21.33
N LYS A 791 -8.38 6.29 21.07
CA LYS A 791 -7.06 5.91 21.61
C LYS A 791 -6.13 5.66 20.43
N GLY A 792 -5.11 6.51 20.27
CA GLY A 792 -4.26 6.56 19.08
C GLY A 792 -5.08 6.74 17.81
N ARG A 793 -5.04 5.73 16.93
CA ARG A 793 -5.86 5.67 15.70
C ARG A 793 -7.21 4.97 15.88
N THR A 794 -7.39 4.23 16.97
CA THR A 794 -8.56 3.39 17.21
C THR A 794 -9.69 4.21 17.83
N LEU A 795 -10.85 4.21 17.16
CA LEU A 795 -12.09 4.78 17.71
C LEU A 795 -12.91 3.65 18.34
N PHE A 796 -12.74 3.45 19.65
CA PHE A 796 -13.60 2.57 20.42
C PHE A 796 -14.99 3.20 20.57
N VAL A 797 -16.04 2.40 20.38
CA VAL A 797 -17.43 2.82 20.59
C VAL A 797 -18.08 1.93 21.63
N SER A 798 -19.01 2.49 22.39
CA SER A 798 -19.87 1.74 23.31
C SER A 798 -20.99 1.02 22.56
N ARG A 799 -21.47 -0.10 23.10
CA ARG A 799 -22.70 -0.80 22.65
C ARG A 799 -23.90 0.15 22.64
N SER A 800 -23.95 1.06 23.62
CA SER A 800 -24.94 2.15 23.72
C SER A 800 -24.93 3.17 22.56
N TYR A 801 -23.93 3.14 21.66
CA TYR A 801 -23.85 4.05 20.51
C TYR A 801 -24.64 3.55 19.29
N THR A 802 -25.97 3.75 19.33
CA THR A 802 -26.93 3.23 18.33
C THR A 802 -26.64 3.57 16.87
N ARG A 803 -25.90 4.66 16.57
CA ARG A 803 -25.47 5.00 15.19
C ARG A 803 -24.47 3.99 14.60
N CYS A 804 -23.95 3.04 15.38
CA CYS A 804 -22.87 2.13 14.99
C CYS A 804 -23.24 0.64 15.07
N MET A 805 -24.53 0.29 15.23
CA MET A 805 -24.94 -1.11 15.42
C MET A 805 -24.63 -2.04 14.21
N LYS A 806 -24.32 -1.48 13.03
CA LYS A 806 -23.95 -2.25 11.83
C LYS A 806 -22.53 -2.85 11.86
N THR A 807 -21.68 -2.47 12.82
CA THR A 807 -20.24 -2.78 12.79
C THR A 807 -19.68 -3.39 14.08
N LYS A 808 -20.52 -3.78 15.06
CA LYS A 808 -20.14 -4.45 16.33
C LYS A 808 -18.85 -3.93 17.01
N SER A 809 -18.52 -2.64 16.85
CA SER A 809 -17.20 -2.06 17.15
C SER A 809 -16.98 -1.73 18.64
N PHE A 810 -17.71 -2.44 19.49
CA PHE A 810 -17.63 -2.40 20.94
C PHE A 810 -16.87 -3.60 21.51
N ASN A 811 -16.62 -4.66 20.74
CA ASN A 811 -15.83 -5.80 21.21
C ASN A 811 -14.34 -5.42 21.23
N CYS A 812 -13.67 -5.65 22.36
CA CYS A 812 -12.28 -5.24 22.56
C CYS A 812 -11.47 -6.25 23.38
N SER A 813 -10.15 -6.24 23.16
CA SER A 813 -9.19 -6.77 24.12
C SER A 813 -8.71 -5.67 25.08
N TYR A 814 -8.32 -6.07 26.30
CA TYR A 814 -7.80 -5.17 27.33
C TYR A 814 -6.75 -5.88 28.18
N PHE A 815 -5.84 -5.10 28.76
CA PHE A 815 -4.84 -5.61 29.71
C PHE A 815 -5.45 -5.85 31.10
N SER A 816 -4.95 -6.86 31.78
CA SER A 816 -5.31 -7.18 33.15
C SER A 816 -4.11 -7.80 33.90
N THR A 817 -4.25 -7.98 35.21
CA THR A 817 -3.27 -8.72 36.04
C THR A 817 -3.05 -10.17 35.60
N HIS A 818 -3.95 -10.74 34.79
CA HIS A 818 -3.86 -12.10 34.24
C HIS A 818 -3.46 -12.10 32.76
N GLY A 819 -2.87 -11.00 32.27
CA GLY A 819 -2.56 -10.80 30.85
C GLY A 819 -3.73 -10.24 30.07
N ILE A 820 -3.74 -10.46 28.75
CA ILE A 820 -4.79 -9.97 27.85
C ILE A 820 -6.11 -10.72 28.12
N GLN A 821 -7.20 -9.96 28.18
CA GLN A 821 -8.58 -10.42 28.36
C GLN A 821 -9.48 -9.79 27.30
N TYR A 822 -10.70 -10.30 27.17
CA TYR A 822 -11.62 -9.97 26.07
C TYR A 822 -13.03 -9.68 26.61
N GLY A 823 -13.78 -8.82 25.92
CA GLY A 823 -15.15 -8.48 26.29
C GLY A 823 -15.79 -7.47 25.34
N ALA A 824 -16.94 -6.94 25.76
CA ALA A 824 -17.72 -5.95 25.02
C ALA A 824 -17.88 -4.66 25.84
N ILE A 825 -17.47 -3.52 25.29
CA ILE A 825 -17.65 -2.19 25.88
C ILE A 825 -19.13 -1.82 25.84
N ASP A 826 -19.74 -1.76 27.01
CA ASP A 826 -21.15 -1.45 27.15
C ASP A 826 -21.40 0.07 27.16
N ILE A 827 -20.60 0.80 27.96
CA ILE A 827 -20.60 2.27 28.08
C ILE A 827 -19.24 2.77 28.60
N PHE A 828 -18.87 4.03 28.33
CA PHE A 828 -17.75 4.70 28.99
C PHE A 828 -18.24 5.64 30.08
N VAL A 829 -17.51 5.72 31.18
CA VAL A 829 -17.81 6.58 32.33
C VAL A 829 -16.64 7.48 32.69
N LYS A 830 -16.95 8.74 33.01
CA LYS A 830 -16.11 9.67 33.75
C LYS A 830 -16.58 9.64 35.20
N VAL A 831 -15.70 9.31 36.12
CA VAL A 831 -15.96 9.19 37.55
C VAL A 831 -15.22 10.30 38.26
N VAL A 832 -15.95 11.26 38.83
CA VAL A 832 -15.36 12.30 39.67
C VAL A 832 -15.26 11.78 41.09
N THR A 833 -14.10 12.00 41.71
CA THR A 833 -13.81 11.58 43.08
C THR A 833 -13.42 12.78 43.93
N ASP A 834 -13.88 12.79 45.17
CA ASP A 834 -13.46 13.79 46.16
C ASP A 834 -12.16 13.31 46.82
N SER A 835 -11.10 14.11 46.67
CA SER A 835 -9.78 13.87 47.25
C SER A 835 -9.69 14.21 48.75
N GLY A 836 -10.71 14.89 49.30
CA GLY A 836 -10.72 15.42 50.66
C GLY A 836 -9.90 16.71 50.84
N ALA A 837 -9.25 17.20 49.78
CA ALA A 837 -8.46 18.44 49.77
C ALA A 837 -9.11 19.59 48.97
N GLY A 838 -10.31 19.38 48.42
CA GLY A 838 -11.00 20.33 47.54
C GLY A 838 -10.62 20.24 46.06
N GLU A 839 -9.60 19.44 45.71
CA GLU A 839 -9.27 19.12 44.31
C GLU A 839 -10.13 17.95 43.81
N LEU A 840 -10.96 18.21 42.80
CA LEU A 840 -11.75 17.19 42.11
C LEU A 840 -10.86 16.46 41.10
N ASN A 841 -10.65 15.15 41.30
CA ASN A 841 -9.92 14.32 40.35
C ASN A 841 -10.89 13.39 39.62
N SER A 842 -10.81 13.36 38.28
CA SER A 842 -11.66 12.53 37.43
C SER A 842 -10.90 11.40 36.74
N LYS A 843 -11.37 10.17 36.95
CA LYS A 843 -10.87 8.96 36.27
C LYS A 843 -11.85 8.48 35.21
N HIS A 844 -11.32 7.85 34.16
CA HIS A 844 -12.09 7.37 33.02
C HIS A 844 -12.02 5.85 32.90
N PHE A 845 -13.19 5.20 32.77
CA PHE A 845 -13.30 3.76 32.65
C PHE A 845 -14.21 3.36 31.48
N ALA A 846 -13.89 2.23 30.85
CA ALA A 846 -14.83 1.46 30.07
C ALA A 846 -15.54 0.45 30.99
N ILE A 847 -16.86 0.41 30.94
CA ILE A 847 -17.64 -0.67 31.54
C ILE A 847 -17.69 -1.79 30.50
N ILE A 848 -17.11 -2.94 30.83
CA ILE A 848 -16.93 -4.06 29.90
C ILE A 848 -17.69 -5.28 30.43
N GLU A 849 -18.54 -5.85 29.60
CA GLU A 849 -19.08 -7.19 29.78
C GLU A 849 -17.98 -8.21 29.45
N LYS A 850 -17.59 -9.04 30.43
CA LYS A 850 -16.55 -10.05 30.25
C LYS A 850 -17.00 -11.15 29.28
N SER A 851 -16.00 -11.71 28.59
CA SER A 851 -16.17 -12.96 27.86
C SER A 851 -15.32 -14.09 28.44
N GLU A 852 -15.79 -15.31 28.21
CA GLU A 852 -15.01 -16.54 28.28
C GLU A 852 -14.52 -16.88 26.87
N THR A 853 -13.27 -17.35 26.77
CA THR A 853 -12.64 -17.67 25.49
C THR A 853 -11.87 -18.98 25.55
N ALA A 854 -12.03 -19.85 24.56
CA ALA A 854 -11.26 -21.08 24.41
C ALA A 854 -10.48 -21.09 23.08
N PRO A 855 -9.31 -21.75 22.99
CA PRO A 855 -8.62 -21.95 21.72
C PRO A 855 -9.50 -22.74 20.76
N PHE A 856 -9.70 -22.24 19.55
CA PHE A 856 -10.50 -22.96 18.55
C PHE A 856 -9.70 -24.11 17.94
N ASN A 857 -10.24 -25.32 17.93
CA ASN A 857 -9.57 -26.53 17.46
C ASN A 857 -10.37 -27.21 16.34
N ILE A 858 -9.69 -27.61 15.27
CA ILE A 858 -10.25 -28.44 14.19
C ILE A 858 -9.42 -29.73 14.14
N GLY A 859 -10.07 -30.87 14.39
CA GLY A 859 -9.37 -32.14 14.57
C GLY A 859 -8.37 -32.05 15.73
N SER A 860 -7.10 -32.34 15.45
CA SER A 860 -6.00 -32.16 16.41
C SER A 860 -5.21 -30.85 16.23
N LYS A 861 -5.66 -29.93 15.37
CA LYS A 861 -4.98 -28.65 15.10
C LYS A 861 -5.69 -27.50 15.84
N THR A 862 -4.97 -26.80 16.70
CA THR A 862 -5.40 -25.47 17.18
C THR A 862 -5.24 -24.45 16.07
N VAL A 863 -6.27 -23.66 15.80
CA VAL A 863 -6.24 -22.60 14.79
C VAL A 863 -5.63 -21.34 15.41
N PRO A 864 -4.56 -20.77 14.87
CA PRO A 864 -3.97 -19.55 15.41
C PRO A 864 -4.91 -18.35 15.22
N ASN A 865 -4.84 -17.41 16.16
CA ASN A 865 -5.59 -16.15 16.15
C ASN A 865 -7.13 -16.28 16.09
N ILE A 866 -7.68 -17.50 16.23
CA ILE A 866 -9.12 -17.76 16.33
C ILE A 866 -9.43 -18.41 17.68
N ARG A 867 -10.43 -17.86 18.37
CA ARG A 867 -10.91 -18.34 19.67
C ARG A 867 -12.42 -18.40 19.69
N GLU A 868 -12.98 -19.40 20.33
CA GLU A 868 -14.39 -19.38 20.75
C GLU A 868 -14.61 -18.21 21.72
N TYR A 869 -15.79 -17.60 21.67
CA TYR A 869 -16.12 -16.38 22.40
C TYR A 869 -17.54 -16.41 22.91
N ASN A 870 -17.71 -16.31 24.23
CA ASN A 870 -19.03 -16.24 24.85
C ASN A 870 -19.06 -15.13 25.91
N LEU A 871 -20.00 -14.20 25.81
CA LEU A 871 -20.24 -13.19 26.84
C LEU A 871 -20.97 -13.83 28.04
N ASN A 872 -20.52 -13.54 29.26
CA ASN A 872 -21.02 -14.19 30.47
C ASN A 872 -21.85 -13.28 31.39
N GLY A 873 -22.26 -12.09 30.92
CA GLY A 873 -23.08 -11.15 31.68
C GLY A 873 -22.40 -10.48 32.88
N LEU A 874 -21.10 -10.72 33.11
CA LEU A 874 -20.36 -10.12 34.23
C LEU A 874 -19.71 -8.81 33.80
N PHE A 875 -20.17 -7.69 34.36
CA PHE A 875 -19.63 -6.36 34.08
C PHE A 875 -18.50 -5.96 35.04
N ILE A 876 -17.43 -5.40 34.48
CA ILE A 876 -16.26 -4.85 35.20
C ILE A 876 -15.93 -3.42 34.71
N ALA A 877 -15.24 -2.64 35.52
CA ALA A 877 -14.71 -1.35 35.15
C ALA A 877 -13.20 -1.46 34.84
N VAL A 878 -12.81 -1.17 33.61
CA VAL A 878 -11.43 -1.22 33.10
C VAL A 878 -10.98 0.20 32.78
N ALA A 879 -9.77 0.61 33.14
CA ALA A 879 -9.29 1.95 32.84
C ALA A 879 -9.16 2.15 31.32
N VAL A 880 -9.47 3.34 30.81
CA VAL A 880 -9.42 3.59 29.35
C VAL A 880 -8.01 3.50 28.76
N SER A 881 -6.98 3.60 29.61
CA SER A 881 -5.58 3.29 29.28
C SER A 881 -5.37 1.83 28.90
N ASP A 882 -6.12 0.91 29.50
CA ASP A 882 -5.82 -0.52 29.45
C ASP A 882 -6.52 -1.22 28.27
N LEU A 883 -7.39 -0.50 27.55
CA LEU A 883 -7.95 -0.94 26.27
C LEU A 883 -6.82 -1.13 25.24
N LYS A 884 -6.83 -2.28 24.56
CA LYS A 884 -5.78 -2.65 23.61
C LYS A 884 -6.27 -2.58 22.16
N ASP A 885 -6.97 -3.61 21.68
CA ASP A 885 -7.42 -3.71 20.29
C ASP A 885 -8.94 -3.83 20.17
N LEU A 886 -9.49 -3.47 19.00
CA LEU A 886 -10.85 -3.86 18.60
C LEU A 886 -10.84 -5.28 18.05
N LEU A 887 -11.84 -6.08 18.42
CA LEU A 887 -11.97 -7.48 18.00
C LEU A 887 -12.87 -7.60 16.77
N PHE A 888 -12.47 -8.45 15.82
CA PHE A 888 -13.40 -8.95 14.81
C PHE A 888 -14.14 -10.14 15.44
N ILE A 889 -15.47 -10.03 15.59
CA ILE A 889 -16.33 -11.16 15.98
C ILE A 889 -16.99 -11.75 14.74
N VAL A 890 -16.84 -13.05 14.55
CA VAL A 890 -17.51 -13.85 13.53
C VAL A 890 -18.57 -14.69 14.22
N ASP A 891 -19.85 -14.40 13.96
CA ASP A 891 -20.96 -15.21 14.47
C ASP A 891 -21.38 -16.22 13.40
N VAL A 892 -21.48 -17.49 13.76
CA VAL A 892 -21.88 -18.61 12.89
C VAL A 892 -22.93 -19.43 13.64
N GLU A 893 -24.18 -19.33 13.19
CA GLU A 893 -25.32 -20.05 13.78
C GLU A 893 -25.50 -19.73 15.28
N ASN A 894 -25.06 -20.61 16.18
CA ASN A 894 -25.14 -20.43 17.64
C ASN A 894 -23.77 -20.19 18.30
N GLU A 895 -22.71 -20.08 17.51
CA GLU A 895 -21.32 -19.95 17.97
C GLU A 895 -20.75 -18.59 17.57
N SER A 896 -20.00 -17.96 18.47
CA SER A 896 -19.27 -16.73 18.18
C SER A 896 -17.77 -16.96 18.33
N TYR A 897 -17.01 -16.36 17.42
CA TYR A 897 -15.56 -16.51 17.33
C TYR A 897 -14.89 -15.15 17.37
N ILE A 898 -13.88 -14.97 18.23
CA ILE A 898 -12.89 -13.89 18.06
C ILE A 898 -11.93 -14.32 16.97
N CYS A 899 -11.77 -13.45 15.96
CA CYS A 899 -10.67 -13.51 15.03
C CYS A 899 -9.76 -12.30 15.28
N GLU A 900 -8.60 -12.54 15.89
CA GLU A 900 -7.67 -11.47 16.26
C GLU A 900 -7.03 -10.87 15.00
N PRO A 901 -6.96 -9.53 14.87
CA PRO A 901 -6.24 -8.91 13.77
C PRO A 901 -4.76 -9.29 13.81
N CYS A 902 -4.15 -9.44 12.64
CA CYS A 902 -2.70 -9.52 12.50
C CYS A 902 -2.11 -8.12 12.80
N VAL A 903 -1.92 -7.84 14.09
CA VAL A 903 -1.40 -6.55 14.60
C VAL A 903 0.05 -6.37 14.19
#